data_AF-A0A357LFG7-F1
#
_entry.id   AF-A0A357LFG7-F1
#
_cell.length_a   1.000
_cell.length_b   1.000
_cell.length_c   1.000
_cell.angle_alpha   90.00
_cell.angle_beta   90.00
_cell.angle_gamma   90.00
#
_symmetry.space_group_name_H-M   'P 1'
#
loop_
_entity.id
_entity.type
_entity.pdbx_description
1 polymer ?
#
loop_
_entity_poly.entity_id
_entity_poly.type
_entity_poly.pdbx_seq_one_letter_code
_entity_poly.pdbx_strand_id
1 'polypeptide(L)'
;MFSTGLKRGTIRARMLAGAAAVIATGAAAEPLIVQPGAPGAAPRALSAEDAVKIADTRYSPDDVRFMQDMIIHHAQAVEMSDLVKDRTNRKEIVEAAGRITASQNDEMKFMRGWLTDRGQPEAPPASSSGDHGDHDMHAMMGMATPEQMKELAAAKAAEFDRLFLTLMTKHHEGALKMVDRLFAQPGAAYDPVLFEFVNDVKTDQTAEIRKMNALLASLSPDPRAELKPGFLDAGQAAKNMALVFSLPKPAGFYDPANPAGLPLPKPEKEGKKTNTKKPAKRDADEDGDDKSKWSERSPLLNFSNTDMAYSGDILVAGSYHGFNIYRLKKDAAPELISSVVCPGGQGDVSIVGDLLIMSVEQTRGRVDCGLQGVAEEHSPDRFRGLRIFDISDLKAPRQVGQVQTCRGSHTHSVVANEGGKIIVYNSGTSRVRDEKELAGCIGDVPGDDRTALFRIDVVEIPVADPSKSRIIDSPAVFADPKTGRLAGLWQGGDHGDDTQKTNRTDQCHDITVFPTLKIAAGACSGNGVIFDISNPRKPKRIDEVTDKGFAYWHSATFNNAGDKVIFTDEWGGGGRPRCRAADPVTWGADAIYDIVGGKLTQRSLYKLPAPQADEENCVAHNGSVVPVPGRDIFVQAWYQGGVSVMDFTDSANPVEIAYFDRGPIDKKHLVLGGYWSAYWYDGRIYGTEIARGLDVLKLTPSEFLSENEIAAAALADLGQTVNPQTQTPATWPADPVVARAFIDQLKRADALANADAIVAALDKADATLKSGAKSAADAA
;
A
#
# COMPACT_ATOMS: atom_id res chain seq x y z
N MET A 1 -80.98 63.80 -13.67
CA MET A 1 -79.81 64.63 -14.04
C MET A 1 -78.67 63.70 -14.45
N PHE A 2 -77.78 64.21 -15.33
CA PHE A 2 -76.44 63.71 -15.74
C PHE A 2 -75.68 62.84 -14.72
N SER A 3 -74.75 61.94 -15.07
CA SER A 3 -74.27 61.37 -16.35
C SER A 3 -73.23 60.24 -16.05
N THR A 4 -72.92 59.35 -17.01
CA THR A 4 -71.65 58.59 -17.23
C THR A 4 -70.78 58.19 -16.01
N GLY A 5 -70.35 56.94 -15.76
CA GLY A 5 -70.30 55.73 -16.59
C GLY A 5 -68.88 55.42 -17.10
N LEU A 6 -68.23 54.34 -16.61
CA LEU A 6 -67.40 53.45 -17.44
C LEU A 6 -67.04 52.10 -16.75
N LYS A 7 -66.85 51.09 -17.61
CA LYS A 7 -66.46 49.69 -17.38
C LYS A 7 -65.03 49.60 -16.77
N ARG A 8 -64.50 48.50 -16.23
CA ARG A 8 -64.65 47.05 -16.55
C ARG A 8 -64.40 46.19 -15.29
N GLY A 9 -65.00 44.99 -15.24
CA GLY A 9 -64.69 43.97 -14.23
C GLY A 9 -63.63 42.97 -14.71
N THR A 10 -62.90 42.36 -13.76
CA THR A 10 -61.90 41.32 -14.00
C THR A 10 -62.24 40.08 -13.15
N ILE A 11 -62.19 38.89 -13.76
CA ILE A 11 -62.64 37.63 -13.18
C ILE A 11 -61.63 37.11 -12.14
N ARG A 12 -62.10 36.73 -10.94
CA ARG A 12 -61.30 35.97 -9.97
C ARG A 12 -61.48 34.46 -10.20
N ALA A 13 -60.41 33.77 -10.58
CA ALA A 13 -60.35 32.31 -10.55
C ALA A 13 -60.10 31.81 -9.11
N ARG A 14 -60.71 30.68 -8.73
CA ARG A 14 -60.53 30.04 -7.42
C ARG A 14 -59.31 29.12 -7.46
N MET A 15 -58.39 29.25 -6.51
CA MET A 15 -57.37 28.22 -6.23
C MET A 15 -58.00 27.09 -5.41
N LEU A 16 -57.69 25.84 -5.77
CA LEU A 16 -57.91 24.68 -4.90
C LEU A 16 -56.76 24.57 -3.89
N ALA A 17 -57.09 24.26 -2.63
CA ALA A 17 -56.11 23.94 -1.61
C ALA A 17 -55.74 22.45 -1.69
N GLY A 18 -54.49 22.15 -2.03
CA GLY A 18 -53.91 20.81 -1.90
C GLY A 18 -53.29 20.64 -0.52
N ALA A 19 -53.65 19.58 0.20
CA ALA A 19 -53.02 19.22 1.47
C ALA A 19 -51.63 18.61 1.21
N ALA A 20 -50.56 19.28 1.65
CA ALA A 20 -49.21 18.74 1.58
C ALA A 20 -48.99 17.76 2.74
N ALA A 21 -48.82 16.47 2.43
CA ALA A 21 -48.34 15.49 3.39
C ALA A 21 -46.84 15.75 3.65
N VAL A 22 -46.48 16.07 4.89
CA VAL A 22 -45.09 16.19 5.30
C VAL A 22 -44.51 14.79 5.42
N ILE A 23 -43.76 14.36 4.40
CA ILE A 23 -42.90 13.18 4.49
C ILE A 23 -41.70 13.58 5.35
N ALA A 24 -41.69 13.12 6.59
CA ALA A 24 -40.51 13.24 7.44
C ALA A 24 -39.42 12.30 6.91
N THR A 25 -38.52 12.85 6.08
CA THR A 25 -37.26 12.18 5.74
C THR A 25 -36.45 12.01 7.01
N GLY A 26 -36.31 10.77 7.50
CA GLY A 26 -35.40 10.46 8.59
C GLY A 26 -33.98 10.82 8.16
N ALA A 27 -33.37 11.81 8.81
CA ALA A 27 -31.95 12.06 8.65
C ALA A 27 -31.20 10.81 9.11
N ALA A 28 -30.43 10.19 8.20
CA ALA A 28 -29.43 9.22 8.62
C ALA A 28 -28.47 9.97 9.57
N ALA A 29 -28.28 9.44 10.78
CA ALA A 29 -27.34 10.03 11.72
C ALA A 29 -25.94 9.96 11.11
N GLU A 30 -25.28 11.11 10.97
CA GLU A 30 -23.88 11.14 10.53
C GLU A 30 -23.01 10.35 11.52
N PRO A 31 -22.08 9.52 11.03
CA PRO A 31 -21.23 8.68 11.88
C PRO A 31 -20.36 9.55 12.80
N LEU A 32 -20.20 9.12 14.05
CA LEU A 32 -19.53 9.90 15.07
C LEU A 32 -18.01 9.96 14.83
N ILE A 33 -17.50 11.16 14.53
CA ILE A 33 -16.07 11.43 14.45
C ILE A 33 -15.56 11.81 15.85
N VAL A 34 -14.53 11.10 16.33
CA VAL A 34 -13.99 11.19 17.68
C VAL A 34 -12.51 11.54 17.64
N GLN A 35 -12.06 12.48 18.47
CA GLN A 35 -10.64 12.68 18.76
C GLN A 35 -10.36 12.27 20.22
N PRO A 36 -9.54 11.23 20.46
CA PRO A 36 -8.96 10.95 21.76
C PRO A 36 -8.05 12.09 22.22
N GLY A 37 -7.92 12.30 23.54
CA GLY A 37 -6.88 13.15 24.11
C GLY A 37 -5.64 12.36 24.52
N ALA A 38 -4.76 13.01 25.28
CA ALA A 38 -3.62 12.35 25.93
C ALA A 38 -4.07 11.17 26.83
N PRO A 39 -3.18 10.19 27.15
CA PRO A 39 -3.54 9.02 27.93
C PRO A 39 -4.33 9.35 29.21
N GLY A 40 -5.53 8.79 29.32
CA GLY A 40 -6.45 9.01 30.44
C GLY A 40 -7.40 10.20 30.30
N ALA A 41 -7.24 11.09 29.31
CA ALA A 41 -8.20 12.16 29.02
C ALA A 41 -9.54 11.59 28.49
N ALA A 42 -10.60 12.40 28.52
CA ALA A 42 -11.85 12.07 27.84
C ALA A 42 -11.73 12.39 26.33
N PRO A 43 -12.28 11.56 25.44
CA PRO A 43 -12.37 11.89 24.01
C PRO A 43 -13.37 13.03 23.77
N ARG A 44 -13.23 13.71 22.63
CA ARG A 44 -14.15 14.76 22.18
C ARG A 44 -14.70 14.45 20.78
N ALA A 45 -15.92 14.90 20.48
CA ALA A 45 -16.42 14.87 19.11
C ALA A 45 -15.70 15.90 18.23
N LEU A 46 -15.55 15.59 16.94
CA LEU A 46 -15.08 16.50 15.90
C LEU A 46 -16.17 16.76 14.86
N SER A 47 -16.12 17.93 14.21
CA SER A 47 -16.76 18.12 12.90
C SER A 47 -15.83 17.57 11.80
N ALA A 48 -16.40 17.18 10.66
CA ALA A 48 -15.60 16.74 9.51
C ALA A 48 -14.70 17.87 8.96
N GLU A 49 -15.11 19.14 9.09
CA GLU A 49 -14.35 20.32 8.62
C GLU A 49 -13.13 20.65 9.50
N ASP A 50 -13.16 20.28 10.79
CA ASP A 50 -12.04 20.51 11.71
C ASP A 50 -10.88 19.51 11.52
N ALA A 51 -11.13 18.38 10.82
CA ALA A 51 -10.13 17.33 10.62
C ALA A 51 -9.08 17.64 9.54
N VAL A 52 -9.28 18.65 8.68
CA VAL A 52 -8.56 18.79 7.39
C VAL A 52 -7.90 20.18 7.21
N LYS A 53 -6.90 20.56 8.02
CA LYS A 53 -6.21 21.88 7.90
C LYS A 53 -4.66 21.86 8.06
N ILE A 54 -3.99 22.80 7.34
CA ILE A 54 -2.56 23.27 7.40
C ILE A 54 -1.55 22.49 6.49
N ALA A 55 -0.50 23.03 5.80
CA ALA A 55 -0.15 24.34 5.14
C ALA A 55 1.21 24.21 4.32
N ASP A 56 1.86 25.32 3.86
CA ASP A 56 2.73 25.41 2.63
C ASP A 56 4.20 26.01 2.76
N THR A 57 5.04 25.97 1.67
CA THR A 57 6.37 26.67 1.32
C THR A 57 7.76 26.07 1.74
N ARG A 58 9.00 26.35 1.20
CA ARG A 58 9.63 26.94 -0.07
C ARG A 58 11.15 26.54 -0.33
N TYR A 59 11.88 27.15 -1.33
CA TYR A 59 13.03 26.57 -2.11
C TYR A 59 14.53 26.70 -1.68
N SER A 60 15.44 25.90 -2.31
CA SER A 60 16.85 25.63 -1.90
C SER A 60 17.91 25.50 -3.05
N PRO A 61 19.21 25.27 -2.75
CA PRO A 61 20.31 25.24 -3.73
C PRO A 61 20.42 24.03 -4.66
N ASP A 62 19.82 22.87 -4.34
CA ASP A 62 19.96 21.65 -5.15
C ASP A 62 19.31 21.78 -6.55
N ASP A 63 18.37 22.71 -6.65
CA ASP A 63 17.70 23.26 -7.83
C ASP A 63 18.67 23.62 -8.96
N VAL A 64 19.81 24.24 -8.62
CA VAL A 64 20.80 24.69 -9.61
C VAL A 64 21.54 23.51 -10.24
N ARG A 65 21.87 22.50 -9.44
CA ARG A 65 22.67 21.34 -9.86
C ARG A 65 21.88 20.43 -10.81
N PHE A 66 20.61 20.19 -10.50
CA PHE A 66 19.73 19.41 -11.38
C PHE A 66 19.64 20.01 -12.80
N MET A 67 19.52 21.33 -12.89
CA MET A 67 19.41 22.03 -14.18
C MET A 67 20.68 21.94 -15.03
N GLN A 68 21.84 21.73 -14.40
CA GLN A 68 23.11 21.49 -15.09
C GLN A 68 23.22 20.03 -15.57
N ASP A 69 22.88 19.06 -14.71
CA ASP A 69 22.97 17.63 -15.01
C ASP A 69 21.96 17.20 -16.10
N MET A 70 20.73 17.72 -16.06
CA MET A 70 19.67 17.35 -16.99
C MET A 70 19.89 17.88 -18.42
N ILE A 71 20.63 18.99 -18.61
CA ILE A 71 21.06 19.44 -19.96
C ILE A 71 21.93 18.38 -20.64
N ILE A 72 22.79 17.70 -19.89
CA ILE A 72 23.69 16.67 -20.43
C ILE A 72 22.90 15.40 -20.78
N HIS A 73 21.93 15.05 -19.93
CA HIS A 73 21.03 13.90 -20.14
C HIS A 73 20.20 14.06 -21.43
N HIS A 74 19.53 15.19 -21.58
CA HIS A 74 18.68 15.50 -22.73
C HIS A 74 19.40 15.45 -24.08
N ALA A 75 20.69 15.77 -24.11
CA ALA A 75 21.48 15.74 -25.34
C ALA A 75 21.60 14.33 -25.96
N GLN A 76 21.65 13.28 -25.15
CA GLN A 76 21.75 11.90 -25.66
C GLN A 76 20.41 11.34 -26.15
N ALA A 77 19.28 11.75 -25.55
CA ALA A 77 17.94 11.41 -26.08
C ALA A 77 17.78 11.88 -27.53
N VAL A 78 18.29 13.08 -27.85
CA VAL A 78 18.29 13.63 -29.21
C VAL A 78 19.19 12.80 -30.12
N GLU A 79 20.41 12.43 -29.68
CA GLU A 79 21.35 11.62 -30.46
C GLU A 79 20.77 10.23 -30.82
N MET A 80 20.13 9.55 -29.86
CA MET A 80 19.44 8.27 -30.12
C MET A 80 18.26 8.43 -31.08
N SER A 81 17.49 9.51 -30.96
CA SER A 81 16.30 9.76 -31.79
C SER A 81 16.66 10.09 -33.25
N ASP A 82 17.82 10.73 -33.48
CA ASP A 82 18.29 11.08 -34.81
C ASP A 82 18.60 9.88 -35.71
N LEU A 83 18.87 8.71 -35.11
CA LEU A 83 19.12 7.44 -35.83
C LEU A 83 17.86 6.84 -36.46
N VAL A 84 16.67 7.13 -35.93
CA VAL A 84 15.42 6.40 -36.23
C VAL A 84 15.02 6.50 -37.70
N LYS A 85 15.14 7.69 -38.29
CA LYS A 85 14.75 8.01 -39.69
C LYS A 85 15.41 7.11 -40.75
N ASP A 86 16.61 6.60 -40.46
CA ASP A 86 17.42 5.80 -41.39
C ASP A 86 17.44 4.31 -41.02
N ARG A 87 16.59 3.85 -40.09
CA ARG A 87 16.67 2.50 -39.49
C ARG A 87 15.33 1.74 -39.36
N THR A 88 14.21 2.45 -39.27
CA THR A 88 12.86 1.84 -39.23
C THR A 88 11.84 2.64 -40.04
N ASN A 89 10.75 1.99 -40.42
CA ASN A 89 9.59 2.61 -41.06
C ASN A 89 8.28 2.42 -40.27
N ARG A 90 8.35 1.92 -39.02
CA ARG A 90 7.18 1.87 -38.13
C ARG A 90 6.73 3.30 -37.79
N LYS A 91 5.49 3.62 -38.17
CA LYS A 91 4.95 4.97 -38.03
C LYS A 91 4.94 5.44 -36.58
N GLU A 92 4.60 4.54 -35.67
CA GLU A 92 4.50 4.78 -34.22
C GLU A 92 5.86 5.17 -33.61
N ILE A 93 6.95 4.53 -34.07
CA ILE A 93 8.31 4.78 -33.57
C ILE A 93 8.92 6.04 -34.19
N VAL A 94 8.69 6.26 -35.49
CA VAL A 94 9.10 7.50 -36.18
C VAL A 94 8.40 8.73 -35.56
N GLU A 95 7.10 8.61 -35.24
CA GLU A 95 6.35 9.66 -34.53
C GLU A 95 6.76 9.82 -33.06
N ALA A 96 7.26 8.78 -32.39
CA ALA A 96 7.79 8.89 -31.04
C ALA A 96 9.11 9.67 -31.03
N ALA A 97 10.10 9.24 -31.83
CA ALA A 97 11.40 9.92 -31.95
C ALA A 97 11.27 11.38 -32.40
N GLY A 98 10.39 11.68 -33.35
CA GLY A 98 10.14 13.06 -33.79
C GLY A 98 9.57 13.96 -32.69
N ARG A 99 8.86 13.41 -31.69
CA ARG A 99 8.37 14.16 -30.53
C ARG A 99 9.47 14.32 -29.48
N ILE A 100 10.19 13.24 -29.15
CA ILE A 100 11.35 13.25 -28.23
C ILE A 100 12.35 14.33 -28.64
N THR A 101 12.76 14.36 -29.92
CA THR A 101 13.70 15.38 -30.42
C THR A 101 13.17 16.81 -30.27
N ALA A 102 11.85 17.03 -30.33
CA ALA A 102 11.27 18.36 -30.19
C ALA A 102 11.21 18.82 -28.72
N SER A 103 10.64 18.00 -27.83
CA SER A 103 10.50 18.31 -26.40
C SER A 103 11.86 18.54 -25.74
N GLN A 104 12.78 17.59 -25.89
CA GLN A 104 14.11 17.61 -25.26
C GLN A 104 14.93 18.85 -25.64
N ASN A 105 14.78 19.36 -26.87
CA ASN A 105 15.47 20.57 -27.32
C ASN A 105 14.88 21.87 -26.73
N ASP A 106 13.56 21.98 -26.62
CA ASP A 106 12.91 23.13 -25.97
C ASP A 106 13.14 23.12 -24.45
N GLU A 107 13.18 21.95 -23.82
CA GLU A 107 13.53 21.77 -22.41
C GLU A 107 14.99 22.19 -22.11
N MET A 108 15.96 21.76 -22.92
CA MET A 108 17.35 22.23 -22.79
C MET A 108 17.48 23.75 -22.92
N LYS A 109 16.68 24.39 -23.79
CA LYS A 109 16.66 25.84 -23.96
C LYS A 109 16.08 26.55 -22.74
N PHE A 110 15.06 25.98 -22.11
CA PHE A 110 14.53 26.47 -20.84
C PHE A 110 15.58 26.40 -19.72
N MET A 111 16.27 25.26 -19.55
CA MET A 111 17.25 25.07 -18.48
C MET A 111 18.39 26.11 -18.54
N ARG A 112 18.92 26.37 -19.74
CA ARG A 112 19.93 27.41 -20.00
C ARG A 112 19.44 28.81 -19.61
N GLY A 113 18.20 29.15 -19.95
CA GLY A 113 17.59 30.43 -19.56
C GLY A 113 17.44 30.57 -18.05
N TRP A 114 16.93 29.52 -17.39
CA TRP A 114 16.71 29.52 -15.94
C TRP A 114 17.99 29.72 -15.12
N LEU A 115 19.10 29.08 -15.55
CA LEU A 115 20.44 29.26 -14.98
C LEU A 115 20.97 30.68 -15.21
N THR A 116 20.86 31.19 -16.44
CA THR A 116 21.30 32.52 -16.83
C THR A 116 20.63 33.62 -16.01
N ASP A 117 19.30 33.56 -15.87
CA ASP A 117 18.50 34.54 -15.11
C ASP A 117 18.86 34.61 -13.61
N ARG A 118 19.49 33.55 -13.07
CA ARG A 118 19.91 33.44 -11.67
C ARG A 118 21.42 33.59 -11.48
N GLY A 119 22.14 34.01 -12.52
CA GLY A 119 23.59 34.23 -12.50
C GLY A 119 24.42 32.96 -12.28
N GLN A 120 23.84 31.79 -12.56
CA GLN A 120 24.51 30.50 -12.42
C GLN A 120 25.22 30.12 -13.73
N PRO A 121 26.39 29.47 -13.69
CA PRO A 121 27.05 29.00 -14.90
C PRO A 121 26.25 27.86 -15.56
N GLU A 122 26.28 27.77 -16.88
CA GLU A 122 25.91 26.54 -17.59
C GLU A 122 26.90 25.42 -17.23
N ALA A 123 26.47 24.16 -17.35
CA ALA A 123 27.33 23.00 -17.08
C ALA A 123 28.65 23.09 -17.89
N PRO A 124 29.82 22.77 -17.30
CA PRO A 124 31.07 22.76 -18.04
C PRO A 124 31.02 21.71 -19.16
N PRO A 125 31.62 21.97 -20.33
CA PRO A 125 31.66 20.99 -21.42
C PRO A 125 32.38 19.71 -20.94
N ALA A 126 31.86 18.56 -21.34
CA ALA A 126 32.25 17.22 -20.89
C ALA A 126 33.74 16.82 -21.11
N SER A 127 34.54 17.71 -21.70
CA SER A 127 35.98 17.57 -21.95
C SER A 127 36.88 18.36 -20.97
N SER A 128 36.34 18.92 -19.88
CA SER A 128 37.07 19.93 -19.06
C SER A 128 37.16 19.68 -17.54
N SER A 129 36.77 18.51 -17.03
CA SER A 129 36.89 18.15 -15.60
C SER A 129 38.24 17.50 -15.27
N GLY A 130 39.23 18.34 -14.94
CA GLY A 130 40.53 17.93 -14.41
C GLY A 130 40.62 18.06 -12.88
N ASP A 131 40.56 16.91 -12.21
CA ASP A 131 40.98 16.61 -10.83
C ASP A 131 40.19 17.20 -9.62
N HIS A 132 40.08 16.33 -8.59
CA HIS A 132 39.59 16.54 -7.21
C HIS A 132 38.10 16.86 -6.95
N GLY A 133 37.33 15.80 -6.65
CA GLY A 133 36.01 15.87 -6.03
C GLY A 133 35.32 14.49 -6.01
N ASP A 134 35.53 13.73 -4.93
CA ASP A 134 35.11 12.32 -4.71
C ASP A 134 33.86 11.84 -5.47
N HIS A 135 33.99 10.67 -6.09
CA HIS A 135 32.97 9.97 -6.92
C HIS A 135 32.63 10.63 -8.27
N ASP A 136 33.41 10.21 -9.28
CA ASP A 136 32.98 10.00 -10.66
C ASP A 136 31.47 9.69 -10.76
N MET A 137 30.75 10.47 -11.59
CA MET A 137 29.30 10.71 -11.53
C MET A 137 28.43 9.53 -12.04
N HIS A 138 28.88 8.28 -11.80
CA HIS A 138 28.29 7.00 -12.23
C HIS A 138 27.65 7.05 -13.62
N ALA A 139 28.35 7.64 -14.59
CA ALA A 139 27.94 7.72 -15.99
C ALA A 139 26.45 8.08 -16.22
N MET A 140 25.93 9.05 -15.45
CA MET A 140 24.62 9.71 -15.65
C MET A 140 23.43 8.74 -15.84
N MET A 141 22.84 8.32 -14.71
CA MET A 141 21.60 7.53 -14.57
C MET A 141 20.74 7.37 -15.83
N GLY A 142 20.70 6.14 -16.38
CA GLY A 142 19.84 5.74 -17.50
C GLY A 142 20.43 5.92 -18.90
N MET A 143 21.45 6.76 -19.05
CA MET A 143 22.15 6.99 -20.32
C MET A 143 22.67 5.68 -20.94
N ALA A 144 22.61 5.59 -22.26
CA ALA A 144 23.23 4.53 -23.04
C ALA A 144 24.76 4.68 -23.03
N THR A 145 25.48 3.57 -22.88
CA THR A 145 26.94 3.55 -22.99
C THR A 145 27.41 3.81 -24.44
N PRO A 146 28.66 4.25 -24.67
CA PRO A 146 29.21 4.37 -26.02
C PRO A 146 29.09 3.08 -26.85
N GLU A 147 29.19 1.92 -26.20
CA GLU A 147 29.00 0.60 -26.80
C GLU A 147 27.55 0.38 -27.24
N GLN A 148 26.57 0.71 -26.38
CA GLN A 148 25.13 0.61 -26.69
C GLN A 148 24.72 1.60 -27.79
N MET A 149 25.28 2.81 -27.81
CA MET A 149 25.07 3.78 -28.89
C MET A 149 25.60 3.25 -30.23
N LYS A 150 26.77 2.59 -30.22
CA LYS A 150 27.34 1.95 -31.41
C LYS A 150 26.52 0.74 -31.88
N GLU A 151 25.98 -0.05 -30.95
CA GLU A 151 25.08 -1.18 -31.24
C GLU A 151 23.76 -0.69 -31.86
N LEU A 152 23.12 0.32 -31.25
CA LEU A 152 21.91 0.97 -31.75
C LEU A 152 22.10 1.57 -33.15
N ALA A 153 23.25 2.20 -33.42
CA ALA A 153 23.57 2.75 -34.74
C ALA A 153 23.72 1.67 -35.84
N ALA A 154 24.06 0.43 -35.47
CA ALA A 154 24.27 -0.71 -36.36
C ALA A 154 23.00 -1.56 -36.60
N ALA A 155 22.11 -1.67 -35.61
CA ALA A 155 20.85 -2.42 -35.69
C ALA A 155 19.89 -1.88 -36.76
N LYS A 156 18.95 -2.72 -37.26
CA LYS A 156 17.93 -2.32 -38.26
C LYS A 156 16.56 -2.98 -38.02
N ALA A 157 15.49 -2.38 -38.53
CA ALA A 157 14.13 -2.92 -38.51
C ALA A 157 13.69 -3.37 -37.10
N ALA A 158 13.07 -4.55 -36.94
CA ALA A 158 12.51 -5.00 -35.65
C ALA A 158 13.53 -5.15 -34.50
N GLU A 159 14.81 -5.36 -34.83
CA GLU A 159 15.91 -5.38 -33.85
C GLU A 159 16.23 -3.96 -33.36
N PHE A 160 16.31 -3.00 -34.29
CA PHE A 160 16.40 -1.58 -33.97
C PHE A 160 15.19 -1.08 -33.19
N ASP A 161 13.97 -1.47 -33.60
CA ASP A 161 12.72 -1.08 -32.92
C ASP A 161 12.77 -1.49 -31.44
N ARG A 162 13.15 -2.73 -31.14
CA ARG A 162 13.28 -3.23 -29.76
C ARG A 162 14.39 -2.51 -29.00
N LEU A 163 15.58 -2.40 -29.58
CA LEU A 163 16.74 -1.81 -28.92
C LEU A 163 16.54 -0.32 -28.64
N PHE A 164 15.95 0.42 -29.59
CA PHE A 164 15.57 1.83 -29.42
C PHE A 164 14.55 2.00 -28.28
N LEU A 165 13.46 1.24 -28.29
CA LEU A 165 12.43 1.33 -27.24
C LEU A 165 13.00 0.95 -25.86
N THR A 166 13.84 -0.08 -25.77
CA THR A 166 14.47 -0.50 -24.50
C THR A 166 15.46 0.55 -23.98
N LEU A 167 16.36 1.06 -24.82
CA LEU A 167 17.35 2.07 -24.43
C LEU A 167 16.68 3.41 -24.08
N MET A 168 15.70 3.87 -24.88
CA MET A 168 14.98 5.11 -24.60
C MET A 168 14.11 5.01 -23.34
N THR A 169 13.48 3.86 -23.09
CA THR A 169 12.75 3.64 -21.82
C THR A 169 13.70 3.72 -20.61
N LYS A 170 14.87 3.06 -20.69
CA LYS A 170 15.89 3.09 -19.63
C LYS A 170 16.49 4.50 -19.43
N HIS A 171 16.67 5.24 -20.52
CA HIS A 171 17.12 6.62 -20.53
C HIS A 171 16.11 7.51 -19.77
N HIS A 172 14.84 7.45 -20.15
CA HIS A 172 13.77 8.23 -19.52
C HIS A 172 13.55 7.84 -18.05
N GLU A 173 13.62 6.54 -17.69
CA GLU A 173 13.64 6.11 -16.28
C GLU A 173 14.84 6.70 -15.50
N GLY A 174 15.93 7.02 -16.19
CA GLY A 174 17.07 7.76 -15.68
C GLY A 174 16.76 9.21 -15.32
N ALA A 175 16.10 9.94 -16.24
CA ALA A 175 15.63 11.29 -15.99
C ALA A 175 14.65 11.32 -14.80
N LEU A 176 13.73 10.35 -14.70
CA LEU A 176 12.82 10.21 -13.55
C LEU A 176 13.56 9.99 -12.23
N LYS A 177 14.68 9.23 -12.21
CA LYS A 177 15.52 9.07 -11.01
C LYS A 177 16.26 10.35 -10.64
N MET A 178 16.65 11.17 -11.62
CA MET A 178 17.24 12.50 -11.37
C MET A 178 16.20 13.46 -10.78
N VAL A 179 14.96 13.42 -11.28
CA VAL A 179 13.80 14.14 -10.71
C VAL A 179 13.49 13.67 -9.27
N ASP A 180 13.37 12.36 -9.04
CA ASP A 180 13.17 11.79 -7.69
C ASP A 180 14.29 12.23 -6.73
N ARG A 181 15.55 12.25 -7.18
CA ARG A 181 16.71 12.67 -6.38
C ARG A 181 16.67 14.16 -6.05
N LEU A 182 16.20 15.01 -6.96
CA LEU A 182 15.97 16.43 -6.68
C LEU A 182 14.90 16.57 -5.59
N PHE A 183 13.72 15.97 -5.75
CA PHE A 183 12.65 16.03 -4.76
C PHE A 183 13.01 15.44 -3.39
N ALA A 184 13.97 14.53 -3.33
CA ALA A 184 14.50 13.98 -2.08
C ALA A 184 15.39 14.96 -1.29
N GLN A 185 15.84 16.09 -1.86
CA GLN A 185 16.67 17.05 -1.15
C GLN A 185 15.84 18.06 -0.34
N PRO A 186 16.20 18.34 0.92
CA PRO A 186 15.48 19.33 1.75
C PRO A 186 15.41 20.71 1.11
N GLY A 187 14.19 21.15 0.80
CA GLY A 187 13.92 22.45 0.20
C GLY A 187 14.05 22.50 -1.32
N ALA A 188 14.33 21.42 -2.03
CA ALA A 188 14.51 21.47 -3.47
C ALA A 188 13.20 21.51 -4.29
N ALA A 189 13.28 22.03 -5.51
CA ALA A 189 12.22 22.17 -6.50
C ALA A 189 10.97 22.93 -6.03
N TYR A 190 11.13 23.97 -5.21
CA TYR A 190 10.01 24.83 -4.77
C TYR A 190 9.97 26.21 -5.49
N ASP A 191 10.92 26.54 -6.38
CA ASP A 191 10.75 27.65 -7.33
C ASP A 191 9.65 27.21 -8.31
N PRO A 192 8.48 27.89 -8.39
CA PRO A 192 7.35 27.38 -9.17
C PRO A 192 7.64 27.16 -10.66
N VAL A 193 8.60 27.91 -11.23
CA VAL A 193 9.00 27.81 -12.62
C VAL A 193 9.96 26.63 -12.83
N LEU A 194 10.82 26.35 -11.85
CA LEU A 194 11.60 25.10 -11.84
C LEU A 194 10.73 23.88 -11.60
N PHE A 195 9.81 23.96 -10.63
CA PHE A 195 8.92 22.87 -10.23
C PHE A 195 8.05 22.41 -11.41
N GLU A 196 7.44 23.38 -12.10
CA GLU A 196 6.72 23.18 -13.35
C GLU A 196 7.59 22.48 -14.40
N PHE A 197 8.80 22.98 -14.67
CA PHE A 197 9.73 22.36 -15.61
C PHE A 197 10.17 20.94 -15.23
N VAL A 198 10.55 20.71 -13.96
CA VAL A 198 10.93 19.40 -13.42
C VAL A 198 9.79 18.39 -13.60
N ASN A 199 8.54 18.85 -13.48
CA ASN A 199 7.38 18.00 -13.67
C ASN A 199 6.86 17.93 -15.09
N ASP A 200 7.15 18.90 -15.96
CA ASP A 200 6.98 18.76 -17.41
C ASP A 200 7.94 17.67 -17.90
N VAL A 201 9.23 17.74 -17.54
CA VAL A 201 10.19 16.65 -17.78
C VAL A 201 9.68 15.33 -17.19
N LYS A 202 9.19 15.32 -15.94
CA LYS A 202 8.60 14.10 -15.35
C LYS A 202 7.41 13.58 -16.18
N THR A 203 6.53 14.47 -16.62
CA THR A 203 5.26 14.14 -17.29
C THR A 203 5.49 13.66 -18.71
N ASP A 204 6.29 14.37 -19.49
CA ASP A 204 6.58 14.03 -20.89
C ASP A 204 7.45 12.76 -20.96
N GLN A 205 8.50 12.64 -20.14
CA GLN A 205 9.29 11.40 -20.04
C GLN A 205 8.43 10.21 -19.60
N THR A 206 7.51 10.40 -18.63
CA THR A 206 6.56 9.35 -18.21
C THR A 206 5.54 9.02 -19.31
N ALA A 207 5.02 10.01 -20.04
CA ALA A 207 4.07 9.81 -21.13
C ALA A 207 4.71 9.15 -22.36
N GLU A 208 6.01 9.33 -22.56
CA GLU A 208 6.81 8.65 -23.56
C GLU A 208 7.12 7.21 -23.15
N ILE A 209 7.55 6.96 -21.89
CA ILE A 209 7.66 5.61 -21.32
C ILE A 209 6.33 4.85 -21.48
N ARG A 210 5.21 5.44 -21.08
CA ARG A 210 3.88 4.81 -21.19
C ARG A 210 3.49 4.44 -22.61
N LYS A 211 3.85 5.24 -23.62
CA LYS A 211 3.61 4.88 -25.02
C LYS A 211 4.47 3.69 -25.45
N MET A 212 5.73 3.65 -25.00
CA MET A 212 6.63 2.52 -25.27
C MET A 212 6.17 1.25 -24.55
N ASN A 213 5.70 1.35 -23.30
CA ASN A 213 5.19 0.25 -22.49
C ASN A 213 3.79 -0.21 -22.92
N ALA A 214 2.88 0.67 -23.34
CA ALA A 214 1.58 0.28 -23.87
C ALA A 214 1.70 -0.54 -25.17
N LEU A 215 2.68 -0.20 -26.03
CA LEU A 215 3.04 -0.97 -27.22
C LEU A 215 3.64 -2.36 -26.89
N LEU A 216 4.14 -2.57 -25.66
CA LEU A 216 4.59 -3.86 -25.14
C LEU A 216 3.46 -4.62 -24.44
N ALA A 217 2.59 -3.93 -23.70
CA ALA A 217 1.52 -4.50 -22.88
C ALA A 217 0.32 -4.99 -23.72
N SER A 218 0.03 -4.37 -24.86
CA SER A 218 -1.04 -4.78 -25.81
C SER A 218 -0.79 -6.12 -26.53
N LEU A 219 0.02 -6.99 -25.93
CA LEU A 219 0.35 -8.35 -26.35
C LEU A 219 -0.06 -9.39 -25.28
N SER A 220 -0.60 -8.97 -24.14
CA SER A 220 -1.05 -9.82 -23.03
C SER A 220 -2.49 -10.34 -23.22
N PRO A 221 -2.81 -11.59 -22.83
CA PRO A 221 -4.17 -12.13 -22.85
C PRO A 221 -4.95 -12.00 -21.52
N ASP A 222 -4.36 -11.48 -20.43
CA ASP A 222 -5.07 -11.33 -19.15
C ASP A 222 -6.03 -10.12 -19.17
N PRO A 223 -7.32 -10.29 -18.83
CA PRO A 223 -8.32 -9.21 -18.90
C PRO A 223 -8.07 -8.04 -17.93
N ARG A 224 -7.18 -8.21 -16.93
CA ARG A 224 -6.77 -7.11 -16.03
C ARG A 224 -5.93 -6.05 -16.76
N ALA A 225 -5.18 -6.43 -17.80
CA ALA A 225 -4.24 -5.56 -18.51
C ALA A 225 -4.90 -4.42 -19.33
N GLU A 226 -6.21 -4.45 -19.54
CA GLU A 226 -6.96 -3.44 -20.31
C GLU A 226 -8.07 -2.76 -19.48
N LEU A 227 -8.01 -2.83 -18.14
CA LEU A 227 -9.05 -2.25 -17.30
C LEU A 227 -9.12 -0.72 -17.42
N LYS A 228 -10.32 -0.21 -17.71
CA LYS A 228 -10.60 1.22 -17.81
C LYS A 228 -10.25 1.91 -16.47
N PRO A 229 -9.49 3.03 -16.47
CA PRO A 229 -9.22 3.79 -15.25
C PRO A 229 -10.47 4.50 -14.70
N GLY A 230 -10.48 4.76 -13.40
CA GLY A 230 -11.48 5.55 -12.70
C GLY A 230 -11.44 5.42 -11.16
N PHE A 231 -11.72 6.50 -10.44
CA PHE A 231 -11.70 6.47 -8.97
C PHE A 231 -12.85 5.61 -8.40
N LEU A 232 -14.10 5.84 -8.84
CA LEU A 232 -15.27 5.05 -8.42
C LEU A 232 -15.85 4.17 -9.53
N ASP A 233 -15.51 4.46 -10.80
CA ASP A 233 -16.07 3.85 -12.01
C ASP A 233 -14.99 3.18 -12.89
N ALA A 234 -13.87 2.76 -12.29
CA ALA A 234 -12.90 1.90 -12.95
C ALA A 234 -13.57 0.62 -13.48
N GLY A 235 -13.05 0.13 -14.60
CA GLY A 235 -13.31 -1.22 -15.07
C GLY A 235 -12.87 -2.23 -14.01
N GLN A 236 -13.59 -3.33 -13.89
CA GLN A 236 -13.34 -4.38 -12.91
C GLN A 236 -13.23 -5.73 -13.61
N ALA A 237 -12.28 -6.55 -13.18
CA ALA A 237 -12.19 -7.96 -13.57
C ALA A 237 -12.30 -8.83 -12.31
N ALA A 238 -12.98 -9.97 -12.44
CA ALA A 238 -13.10 -10.93 -11.34
C ALA A 238 -13.15 -12.36 -11.89
N LYS A 239 -12.47 -13.28 -11.19
CA LYS A 239 -12.49 -14.71 -11.43
C LYS A 239 -12.78 -15.42 -10.12
N ASN A 240 -13.80 -16.27 -10.08
CA ASN A 240 -14.17 -17.12 -8.93
C ASN A 240 -14.38 -16.36 -7.60
N MET A 241 -14.63 -15.06 -7.69
CA MET A 241 -14.86 -14.13 -6.58
C MET A 241 -15.82 -13.03 -7.04
N ALA A 242 -16.58 -12.46 -6.10
CA ALA A 242 -17.52 -11.37 -6.36
C ALA A 242 -17.44 -10.29 -5.28
N LEU A 243 -17.46 -9.03 -5.70
CA LEU A 243 -17.64 -7.88 -4.82
C LEU A 243 -19.09 -7.86 -4.30
N VAL A 244 -19.25 -7.90 -2.98
CA VAL A 244 -20.55 -7.93 -2.29
C VAL A 244 -20.94 -6.52 -1.83
N PHE A 245 -19.99 -5.82 -1.20
CA PHE A 245 -20.16 -4.43 -0.76
C PHE A 245 -18.87 -3.64 -1.01
N SER A 246 -19.01 -2.35 -1.29
CA SER A 246 -17.92 -1.39 -1.35
C SER A 246 -18.35 -0.16 -0.56
N LEU A 247 -17.56 0.21 0.46
CA LEU A 247 -17.86 1.28 1.39
C LEU A 247 -16.81 2.38 1.17
N PRO A 248 -17.21 3.63 0.85
CA PRO A 248 -16.27 4.72 0.71
C PRO A 248 -15.60 5.04 2.05
N LYS A 249 -14.45 5.71 2.01
CA LYS A 249 -13.81 6.22 3.23
C LYS A 249 -14.77 7.13 4.03
N PRO A 250 -14.80 7.00 5.38
CA PRO A 250 -15.60 7.90 6.23
C PRO A 250 -15.17 9.36 6.16
N ALA A 251 -16.09 10.27 6.50
CA ALA A 251 -15.78 11.69 6.61
C ALA A 251 -14.65 11.94 7.63
N GLY A 252 -13.75 12.86 7.31
CA GLY A 252 -12.51 13.09 8.09
C GLY A 252 -11.36 12.11 7.80
N PHE A 253 -11.59 11.08 6.96
CA PHE A 253 -10.55 10.15 6.48
C PHE A 253 -10.25 10.31 4.98
N TYR A 254 -10.55 11.47 4.41
CA TYR A 254 -10.13 11.90 3.07
C TYR A 254 -10.23 13.43 2.98
N ASP A 255 -9.62 14.02 1.95
CA ASP A 255 -9.84 15.43 1.59
C ASP A 255 -11.08 15.55 0.69
N PRO A 256 -12.17 16.22 1.11
CA PRO A 256 -13.36 16.37 0.28
C PRO A 256 -13.13 17.14 -1.03
N ALA A 257 -12.11 18.00 -1.10
CA ALA A 257 -11.72 18.70 -2.31
C ALA A 257 -10.83 17.84 -3.24
N ASN A 258 -10.28 16.74 -2.72
CA ASN A 258 -9.38 15.85 -3.45
C ASN A 258 -9.53 14.38 -2.98
N PRO A 259 -10.71 13.76 -3.17
CA PRO A 259 -11.03 12.46 -2.57
C PRO A 259 -10.19 11.31 -3.12
N ALA A 260 -9.74 11.42 -4.38
CA ALA A 260 -8.85 10.45 -5.01
C ALA A 260 -7.37 10.62 -4.61
N GLY A 261 -6.99 11.74 -3.98
CA GLY A 261 -5.59 12.02 -3.65
C GLY A 261 -4.72 12.39 -4.87
N LEU A 262 -5.32 13.01 -5.89
CA LEU A 262 -4.61 13.55 -7.07
C LEU A 262 -3.58 14.63 -6.66
N PRO A 263 -2.61 14.96 -7.53
CA PRO A 263 -1.77 16.15 -7.35
C PRO A 263 -2.62 17.43 -7.23
N LEU A 264 -2.41 18.21 -6.17
CA LEU A 264 -3.22 19.40 -5.82
C LEU A 264 -3.08 20.53 -6.86
N PRO A 265 -4.05 21.45 -7.07
CA PRO A 265 -3.93 22.53 -8.04
C PRO A 265 -2.92 23.67 -7.72
N LYS A 266 -2.34 24.30 -8.77
CA LYS A 266 -1.49 25.51 -8.70
C LYS A 266 -2.35 26.73 -8.31
N PRO A 267 -1.94 27.57 -7.34
CA PRO A 267 -2.76 28.69 -6.87
C PRO A 267 -2.83 29.86 -7.87
N GLU A 268 -4.05 30.36 -8.15
CA GLU A 268 -4.26 31.54 -8.99
C GLU A 268 -3.75 32.84 -8.34
N LYS A 269 -3.16 33.75 -9.14
CA LYS A 269 -2.58 35.01 -8.67
C LYS A 269 -3.66 36.09 -8.47
N GLU A 270 -4.08 36.33 -7.24
CA GLU A 270 -4.94 37.48 -6.93
C GLU A 270 -4.23 38.84 -7.11
N GLY A 271 -4.58 39.53 -8.20
CA GLY A 271 -4.92 40.95 -8.18
C GLY A 271 -3.86 42.02 -7.87
N LYS A 272 -3.22 42.55 -8.93
CA LYS A 272 -2.89 44.01 -8.99
C LYS A 272 -3.40 44.63 -10.29
N LYS A 273 -4.42 45.48 -10.17
CA LYS A 273 -4.95 46.32 -11.26
C LYS A 273 -4.14 47.61 -11.40
N THR A 274 -3.61 47.91 -12.58
CA THR A 274 -3.47 49.29 -13.10
C THR A 274 -3.34 49.32 -14.63
N ASN A 275 -4.03 50.29 -15.26
CA ASN A 275 -4.08 50.62 -16.71
C ASN A 275 -2.71 50.55 -17.46
N THR A 276 -2.64 50.21 -18.75
CA THR A 276 -3.20 51.02 -19.88
C THR A 276 -3.41 50.30 -21.24
N LYS A 277 -4.53 50.65 -21.91
CA LYS A 277 -4.81 50.78 -23.37
C LYS A 277 -4.54 49.61 -24.37
N LYS A 278 -5.64 49.16 -25.00
CA LYS A 278 -5.80 48.39 -26.27
C LYS A 278 -5.65 49.30 -27.53
N PRO A 279 -5.71 48.85 -28.82
CA PRO A 279 -6.41 47.65 -29.34
C PRO A 279 -5.80 46.82 -30.52
N ALA A 280 -6.51 45.70 -30.78
CA ALA A 280 -6.70 44.93 -32.04
C ALA A 280 -5.64 43.87 -32.41
N LYS A 281 -5.99 42.69 -32.96
CA LYS A 281 -7.27 42.13 -33.46
C LYS A 281 -7.36 40.62 -33.12
N ARG A 282 -8.56 40.02 -33.20
CA ARG A 282 -8.75 38.55 -33.13
C ARG A 282 -8.58 37.95 -34.51
N ASP A 283 -8.02 36.75 -34.57
CA ASP A 283 -8.65 35.59 -35.22
C ASP A 283 -8.64 34.44 -34.19
N ALA A 284 -9.55 33.48 -34.33
CA ALA A 284 -9.76 32.40 -33.38
C ALA A 284 -9.74 31.05 -34.11
N ASP A 285 -9.21 30.03 -33.45
CA ASP A 285 -9.56 28.61 -33.62
C ASP A 285 -9.16 27.89 -32.29
N GLU A 286 -9.67 26.68 -32.09
CA GLU A 286 -10.09 26.18 -30.77
C GLU A 286 -9.07 25.30 -29.99
N ASP A 287 -9.44 24.95 -28.75
CA ASP A 287 -8.87 23.92 -27.86
C ASP A 287 -7.45 24.09 -27.31
N GLY A 288 -7.28 25.11 -26.45
CA GLY A 288 -6.11 25.24 -25.58
C GLY A 288 -6.39 25.95 -24.26
N ASP A 289 -7.00 25.26 -23.28
CA ASP A 289 -7.17 25.77 -21.91
C ASP A 289 -7.45 24.64 -20.87
N ASP A 290 -6.42 23.87 -20.47
CA ASP A 290 -6.44 23.12 -19.18
C ASP A 290 -5.05 22.73 -18.61
N LYS A 291 -3.95 23.29 -19.13
CA LYS A 291 -2.58 22.87 -18.75
C LYS A 291 -1.96 23.61 -17.55
N SER A 292 -2.54 24.72 -17.08
CA SER A 292 -1.90 25.64 -16.12
C SER A 292 -2.37 25.54 -14.67
N LYS A 293 -3.24 24.56 -14.35
CA LYS A 293 -3.97 24.52 -13.07
C LYS A 293 -3.46 23.52 -12.03
N TRP A 294 -2.50 22.66 -12.33
CA TRP A 294 -2.13 21.54 -11.44
C TRP A 294 -0.71 21.69 -10.86
N SER A 295 -0.57 21.46 -9.55
CA SER A 295 0.68 21.48 -8.77
C SER A 295 1.13 20.06 -8.43
N GLU A 296 2.42 19.89 -8.20
CA GLU A 296 3.01 18.56 -8.27
C GLU A 296 3.39 17.98 -6.90
N ARG A 297 2.78 18.49 -5.81
CA ARG A 297 2.74 17.78 -4.52
C ARG A 297 1.62 16.74 -4.57
N SER A 298 1.98 15.46 -4.56
CA SER A 298 1.07 14.44 -4.03
C SER A 298 0.68 14.83 -2.60
N PRO A 299 -0.57 14.58 -2.17
CA PRO A 299 -0.90 14.70 -0.76
C PRO A 299 0.07 13.83 0.06
N LEU A 300 0.43 14.31 1.25
CA LEU A 300 0.98 13.41 2.27
C LEU A 300 0.05 12.19 2.39
N LEU A 301 0.58 11.02 2.77
CA LEU A 301 -0.18 9.77 3.01
C LEU A 301 -1.17 9.88 4.20
N ASN A 302 -1.69 11.08 4.48
CA ASN A 302 -2.42 11.49 5.67
C ASN A 302 -3.63 10.60 6.01
N PHE A 303 -4.16 9.91 5.00
CA PHE A 303 -5.47 9.25 4.98
C PHE A 303 -5.43 7.83 4.36
N SER A 304 -4.26 7.25 4.08
CA SER A 304 -4.18 5.86 3.58
C SER A 304 -4.81 4.90 4.59
N ASN A 305 -5.60 3.94 4.12
CA ASN A 305 -6.07 2.81 4.92
C ASN A 305 -4.93 1.79 5.07
N THR A 306 -4.90 1.06 6.20
CA THR A 306 -3.87 0.04 6.46
C THR A 306 -4.46 -1.30 6.93
N ASP A 307 -3.78 -2.06 7.78
CA ASP A 307 -4.27 -3.35 8.29
C ASP A 307 -5.52 -3.24 9.16
N MET A 308 -6.22 -4.37 9.31
CA MET A 308 -7.50 -4.45 10.03
C MET A 308 -7.57 -5.66 10.96
N ALA A 309 -8.17 -5.47 12.13
CA ALA A 309 -8.34 -6.47 13.17
C ALA A 309 -9.83 -6.76 13.45
N TYR A 310 -10.11 -7.97 13.93
CA TYR A 310 -11.46 -8.48 14.11
C TYR A 310 -11.67 -8.99 15.53
N SER A 311 -12.86 -8.77 16.10
CA SER A 311 -13.27 -9.41 17.36
C SER A 311 -14.78 -9.61 17.37
N GLY A 312 -15.25 -10.86 17.26
CA GLY A 312 -16.66 -11.20 17.15
C GLY A 312 -17.32 -10.53 15.93
N ASP A 313 -18.31 -9.66 16.17
CA ASP A 313 -18.99 -8.86 15.14
C ASP A 313 -18.31 -7.51 14.85
N ILE A 314 -17.12 -7.23 15.40
CA ILE A 314 -16.41 -5.96 15.23
C ILE A 314 -15.22 -6.09 14.28
N LEU A 315 -15.09 -5.14 13.36
CA LEU A 315 -13.92 -4.91 12.50
C LEU A 315 -13.36 -3.52 12.80
N VAL A 316 -12.07 -3.41 13.06
CA VAL A 316 -11.36 -2.13 13.19
C VAL A 316 -10.37 -2.02 12.04
N ALA A 317 -10.55 -1.02 11.18
CA ALA A 317 -9.66 -0.74 10.05
C ALA A 317 -8.69 0.40 10.41
N GLY A 318 -7.40 0.10 10.33
CA GLY A 318 -6.30 1.04 10.55
C GLY A 318 -6.18 2.09 9.45
N SER A 319 -5.54 3.21 9.77
CA SER A 319 -5.24 4.27 8.83
C SER A 319 -4.13 5.19 9.35
N TYR A 320 -3.42 5.80 8.41
CA TYR A 320 -2.45 6.86 8.69
C TYR A 320 -3.06 8.05 9.47
N HIS A 321 -4.39 8.23 9.47
CA HIS A 321 -5.08 9.29 10.21
C HIS A 321 -5.62 8.86 11.60
N GLY A 322 -5.63 7.56 11.92
CA GLY A 322 -6.40 7.02 13.04
C GLY A 322 -6.95 5.64 12.71
N PHE A 323 -8.20 5.35 13.08
CA PHE A 323 -8.86 4.09 12.73
C PHE A 323 -10.39 4.24 12.65
N ASN A 324 -11.05 3.30 11.99
CA ASN A 324 -12.51 3.26 11.83
C ASN A 324 -13.06 1.94 12.39
N ILE A 325 -14.09 2.03 13.24
CA ILE A 325 -14.73 0.86 13.86
C ILE A 325 -16.04 0.56 13.14
N TYR A 326 -16.21 -0.68 12.67
CA TYR A 326 -17.40 -1.19 12.01
C TYR A 326 -18.01 -2.37 12.76
N ARG A 327 -19.34 -2.49 12.71
CA ARG A 327 -20.09 -3.71 13.06
C ARG A 327 -20.39 -4.52 11.80
N LEU A 328 -19.91 -5.75 11.77
CA LEU A 328 -20.17 -6.73 10.73
C LEU A 328 -21.60 -7.27 10.83
N LYS A 329 -22.18 -7.61 9.67
CA LYS A 329 -23.53 -8.16 9.55
C LYS A 329 -23.54 -9.22 8.46
N LYS A 330 -24.04 -10.42 8.78
CA LYS A 330 -23.97 -11.62 7.95
C LYS A 330 -24.44 -11.43 6.49
N ASP A 331 -25.47 -10.62 6.28
CA ASP A 331 -26.11 -10.38 4.97
C ASP A 331 -26.26 -8.89 4.62
N ALA A 332 -25.48 -8.01 5.26
CA ALA A 332 -25.49 -6.57 4.97
C ALA A 332 -24.07 -5.99 4.89
N ALA A 333 -23.98 -4.73 4.44
CA ALA A 333 -22.75 -3.95 4.54
C ALA A 333 -22.38 -3.73 6.01
N PRO A 334 -21.08 -3.70 6.36
CA PRO A 334 -20.61 -3.26 7.67
C PRO A 334 -21.18 -1.89 8.06
N GLU A 335 -21.66 -1.76 9.30
CA GLU A 335 -22.16 -0.51 9.86
C GLU A 335 -21.03 0.24 10.55
N LEU A 336 -20.63 1.41 10.04
CA LEU A 336 -19.65 2.27 10.70
C LEU A 336 -20.21 2.77 12.05
N ILE A 337 -19.51 2.45 13.14
CA ILE A 337 -19.86 2.84 14.51
C ILE A 337 -19.25 4.20 14.86
N SER A 338 -17.95 4.35 14.60
CA SER A 338 -17.19 5.58 14.88
C SER A 338 -15.92 5.68 14.03
N SER A 339 -15.47 6.91 13.82
CA SER A 339 -14.24 7.27 13.12
C SER A 339 -13.31 8.00 14.07
N VAL A 340 -12.20 7.38 14.45
CA VAL A 340 -11.31 7.86 15.53
C VAL A 340 -10.08 8.53 14.93
N VAL A 341 -10.04 9.86 14.99
CA VAL A 341 -8.96 10.69 14.47
C VAL A 341 -7.82 10.76 15.48
N CYS A 342 -6.68 10.16 15.13
CA CYS A 342 -5.46 10.12 15.93
C CYS A 342 -4.23 10.06 14.99
N PRO A 343 -3.85 11.17 14.32
CA PRO A 343 -2.80 11.14 13.30
C PRO A 343 -1.48 10.59 13.82
N GLY A 344 -0.77 9.86 12.95
CA GLY A 344 0.46 9.16 13.30
C GLY A 344 1.19 8.46 12.15
N GLY A 345 0.49 8.07 11.08
CA GLY A 345 1.08 7.28 9.99
C GLY A 345 1.31 5.81 10.36
N GLN A 346 1.32 4.96 9.33
CA GLN A 346 0.97 3.54 9.46
C GLN A 346 -0.42 3.41 10.08
N GLY A 347 -0.53 3.05 11.35
CA GLY A 347 -1.82 2.92 12.02
C GLY A 347 -2.42 1.52 11.97
N ASP A 348 -1.59 0.50 11.74
CA ASP A 348 -1.96 -0.90 11.88
C ASP A 348 -2.44 -1.21 13.30
N VAL A 349 -3.40 -2.12 13.42
CA VAL A 349 -4.18 -2.35 14.63
C VAL A 349 -4.23 -3.82 15.05
N SER A 350 -4.25 -4.05 16.36
CA SER A 350 -4.61 -5.33 16.98
C SER A 350 -5.59 -5.14 18.13
N ILE A 351 -6.53 -6.06 18.31
CA ILE A 351 -7.50 -6.10 19.41
C ILE A 351 -7.08 -7.17 20.43
N VAL A 352 -7.20 -6.88 21.72
CA VAL A 352 -7.03 -7.85 22.81
C VAL A 352 -8.05 -7.56 23.92
N GLY A 353 -9.18 -8.26 23.89
CA GLY A 353 -10.32 -7.95 24.75
C GLY A 353 -10.86 -6.56 24.47
N ASP A 354 -11.02 -5.73 25.49
CA ASP A 354 -11.48 -4.34 25.39
C ASP A 354 -10.35 -3.34 25.01
N LEU A 355 -9.14 -3.82 24.67
CA LEU A 355 -8.02 -2.98 24.28
C LEU A 355 -7.74 -3.04 22.78
N LEU A 356 -7.47 -1.89 22.18
CA LEU A 356 -6.94 -1.74 20.82
C LEU A 356 -5.50 -1.20 20.90
N ILE A 357 -4.57 -1.87 20.23
CA ILE A 357 -3.18 -1.45 20.07
C ILE A 357 -3.04 -0.88 18.65
N MET A 358 -2.35 0.25 18.50
CA MET A 358 -2.16 0.93 17.22
C MET A 358 -0.69 1.33 17.01
N SER A 359 -0.13 0.99 15.85
CA SER A 359 1.20 1.42 15.40
C SER A 359 1.22 2.92 15.05
N VAL A 360 2.27 3.64 15.46
CA VAL A 360 2.53 5.02 15.04
C VAL A 360 3.99 5.21 14.66
N GLU A 361 4.24 5.56 13.41
CA GLU A 361 5.60 5.69 12.90
C GLU A 361 6.08 7.14 12.74
N GLN A 362 5.23 7.99 12.14
CA GLN A 362 5.66 9.26 11.55
C GLN A 362 5.80 10.36 12.60
N THR A 363 6.72 11.29 12.34
CA THR A 363 7.01 12.42 13.22
C THR A 363 5.82 13.36 13.48
N ARG A 364 4.77 13.35 12.63
CA ARG A 364 3.54 14.12 12.85
C ARG A 364 2.65 13.59 13.98
N GLY A 365 2.90 12.38 14.49
CA GLY A 365 2.19 11.84 15.63
C GLY A 365 2.37 12.70 16.88
N ARG A 366 1.29 12.92 17.62
CA ARG A 366 1.30 13.60 18.92
C ARG A 366 0.86 12.69 20.06
N VAL A 367 1.36 12.97 21.26
CA VAL A 367 0.97 12.31 22.53
C VAL A 367 -0.52 12.53 22.85
N ASP A 368 -1.06 13.70 22.48
CA ASP A 368 -2.44 14.13 22.72
C ASP A 368 -3.38 13.89 21.53
N CYS A 369 -2.91 13.20 20.47
CA CYS A 369 -3.58 13.07 19.18
C CYS A 369 -4.01 14.38 18.48
N GLY A 370 -3.42 15.53 18.85
CA GLY A 370 -3.67 16.83 18.24
C GLY A 370 -3.40 16.86 16.73
N LEU A 371 -4.13 17.73 16.01
CA LEU A 371 -4.05 17.85 14.55
C LEU A 371 -3.02 18.90 14.09
N GLN A 372 -2.58 19.76 15.01
CA GLN A 372 -1.66 20.88 14.77
C GLN A 372 -0.22 20.46 14.42
N GLY A 373 0.09 19.16 14.41
CA GLY A 373 1.44 18.64 14.19
C GLY A 373 2.43 19.02 15.27
N VAL A 374 3.72 18.89 14.95
CA VAL A 374 4.84 19.23 15.84
C VAL A 374 5.98 19.79 15.00
N ALA A 375 6.21 21.10 15.12
CA ALA A 375 7.11 21.87 14.27
C ALA A 375 8.56 21.93 14.82
N GLU A 376 8.74 21.78 16.13
CA GLU A 376 10.04 21.85 16.80
C GLU A 376 10.86 20.57 16.54
N GLU A 377 12.14 20.71 16.23
CA GLU A 377 13.04 19.57 15.93
C GLU A 377 13.01 18.50 17.02
N HIS A 378 13.10 18.91 18.29
CA HIS A 378 12.85 18.06 19.46
C HIS A 378 11.64 18.60 20.23
N SER A 379 10.69 17.75 20.57
CA SER A 379 9.47 18.16 21.29
C SER A 379 8.90 17.02 22.14
N PRO A 380 8.52 17.26 23.40
CA PRO A 380 7.86 16.26 24.24
C PRO A 380 6.45 15.89 23.74
N ASP A 381 5.85 16.73 22.90
CA ASP A 381 4.54 16.47 22.27
C ASP A 381 4.63 15.38 21.19
N ARG A 382 5.83 15.13 20.62
CA ARG A 382 6.03 14.22 19.48
C ARG A 382 5.89 12.76 19.92
N PHE A 383 5.07 11.98 19.21
CA PHE A 383 4.83 10.56 19.50
C PHE A 383 5.17 9.66 18.31
N ARG A 384 5.95 8.60 18.58
CA ARG A 384 6.20 7.45 17.68
C ARG A 384 6.35 6.19 18.53
N GLY A 385 5.65 5.10 18.18
CA GLY A 385 5.61 3.86 18.94
C GLY A 385 4.18 3.31 19.01
N LEU A 386 3.82 2.64 20.10
CA LEU A 386 2.50 2.00 20.25
C LEU A 386 1.53 2.88 21.05
N ARG A 387 0.33 3.14 20.53
CA ARG A 387 -0.80 3.65 21.33
C ARG A 387 -1.67 2.49 21.82
N ILE A 388 -2.25 2.64 23.00
CA ILE A 388 -3.23 1.70 23.56
C ILE A 388 -4.52 2.47 23.86
N PHE A 389 -5.61 2.03 23.25
CA PHE A 389 -6.97 2.55 23.47
C PHE A 389 -7.84 1.52 24.20
N ASP A 390 -8.70 2.01 25.07
CA ASP A 390 -9.86 1.29 25.60
C ASP A 390 -11.01 1.49 24.61
N ILE A 391 -11.56 0.38 24.12
CA ILE A 391 -12.64 0.31 23.13
C ILE A 391 -13.92 -0.34 23.70
N SER A 392 -14.03 -0.47 25.03
CA SER A 392 -15.24 -0.98 25.70
C SER A 392 -16.50 -0.17 25.35
N ASP A 393 -16.36 1.14 25.12
CA ASP A 393 -17.31 1.95 24.36
C ASP A 393 -16.77 2.23 22.94
N LEU A 394 -17.25 1.42 21.98
CA LEU A 394 -16.94 1.54 20.56
C LEU A 394 -17.32 2.90 19.94
N LYS A 395 -18.13 3.73 20.62
CA LYS A 395 -18.47 5.10 20.18
C LYS A 395 -17.59 6.17 20.80
N ALA A 396 -16.87 5.88 21.88
CA ALA A 396 -15.97 6.81 22.53
C ALA A 396 -14.61 6.18 22.92
N PRO A 397 -13.84 5.59 21.96
CA PRO A 397 -12.52 5.04 22.25
C PRO A 397 -11.60 6.05 22.94
N ARG A 398 -10.93 5.59 24.00
CA ARG A 398 -10.13 6.43 24.89
C ARG A 398 -8.69 5.95 24.93
N GLN A 399 -7.73 6.82 24.64
CA GLN A 399 -6.32 6.50 24.83
C GLN A 399 -6.05 6.28 26.33
N VAL A 400 -5.57 5.09 26.70
CA VAL A 400 -5.32 4.68 28.09
C VAL A 400 -3.85 4.36 28.37
N GLY A 401 -3.04 4.17 27.31
CA GLY A 401 -1.61 3.95 27.41
C GLY A 401 -0.89 4.34 26.13
N GLN A 402 0.43 4.48 26.21
CA GLN A 402 1.29 4.66 25.06
C GLN A 402 2.72 4.22 25.39
N VAL A 403 3.49 3.79 24.39
CA VAL A 403 4.90 3.41 24.52
C VAL A 403 5.69 4.15 23.44
N GLN A 404 6.54 5.09 23.85
CA GLN A 404 7.49 5.75 22.95
C GLN A 404 8.63 4.78 22.62
N THR A 405 8.97 4.64 21.34
CA THR A 405 10.09 3.80 20.89
C THR A 405 11.09 4.64 20.07
N CYS A 406 12.35 4.20 20.03
CA CYS A 406 13.43 4.92 19.35
C CYS A 406 13.27 4.98 17.82
N ARG A 407 12.49 4.05 17.24
CA ARG A 407 12.26 3.94 15.79
C ARG A 407 10.80 4.09 15.39
N GLY A 408 9.90 4.32 16.34
CA GLY A 408 8.47 4.27 16.10
C GLY A 408 7.93 2.83 16.09
N SER A 409 6.68 2.71 15.67
CA SER A 409 6.05 1.43 15.37
C SER A 409 5.54 1.49 13.94
N HIS A 410 6.03 0.59 13.10
CA HIS A 410 5.52 0.37 11.76
C HIS A 410 4.41 -0.68 11.86
N THR A 411 4.76 -1.92 12.20
CA THR A 411 3.83 -2.98 12.59
C THR A 411 4.06 -3.46 14.02
N HIS A 412 3.14 -4.28 14.53
CA HIS A 412 3.26 -4.94 15.82
C HIS A 412 2.51 -6.28 15.86
N SER A 413 2.96 -7.20 16.72
CA SER A 413 2.40 -8.56 16.79
C SER A 413 2.06 -8.93 18.23
N VAL A 414 0.86 -9.47 18.46
CA VAL A 414 0.42 -9.90 19.80
C VAL A 414 0.91 -11.32 20.08
N VAL A 415 2.01 -11.43 20.83
CA VAL A 415 2.75 -12.69 21.02
C VAL A 415 2.12 -13.58 22.09
N ALA A 416 1.65 -12.98 23.18
CA ALA A 416 1.05 -13.68 24.31
C ALA A 416 0.12 -12.77 25.12
N ASN A 417 -0.90 -13.35 25.76
CA ASN A 417 -1.76 -12.68 26.74
C ASN A 417 -1.92 -13.61 27.96
N GLU A 418 -1.07 -13.44 28.97
CA GLU A 418 -1.00 -14.32 30.13
C GLU A 418 -0.83 -13.52 31.42
N GLY A 419 -1.48 -13.97 32.51
CA GLY A 419 -1.34 -13.35 33.84
C GLY A 419 -1.77 -11.88 33.90
N GLY A 420 -2.71 -11.46 33.04
CA GLY A 420 -3.15 -10.06 32.94
C GLY A 420 -2.16 -9.14 32.24
N LYS A 421 -1.24 -9.70 31.42
CA LYS A 421 -0.23 -8.97 30.66
C LYS A 421 -0.22 -9.41 29.21
N ILE A 422 -0.29 -8.44 28.31
CA ILE A 422 -0.10 -8.65 26.87
C ILE A 422 1.39 -8.42 26.57
N ILE A 423 1.99 -9.32 25.79
CA ILE A 423 3.34 -9.21 25.26
C ILE A 423 3.24 -8.93 23.76
N VAL A 424 3.90 -7.87 23.33
CA VAL A 424 3.87 -7.38 21.95
C VAL A 424 5.30 -7.28 21.41
N TYR A 425 5.53 -7.74 20.19
CA TYR A 425 6.73 -7.38 19.44
C TYR A 425 6.45 -6.13 18.62
N ASN A 426 7.33 -5.14 18.71
CA ASN A 426 7.23 -3.89 17.96
C ASN A 426 8.31 -3.84 16.87
N SER A 427 7.86 -3.66 15.62
CA SER A 427 8.71 -3.48 14.45
C SER A 427 8.81 -2.00 14.09
N GLY A 428 9.92 -1.34 14.41
CA GLY A 428 10.15 0.07 14.05
C GLY A 428 11.12 0.19 12.88
N THR A 429 10.66 0.65 11.71
CA THR A 429 11.49 0.74 10.49
C THR A 429 12.07 2.15 10.28
N SER A 430 11.40 3.21 10.73
CA SER A 430 11.91 4.58 10.66
C SER A 430 13.23 4.82 11.40
N ARG A 431 13.88 5.95 11.07
CA ARG A 431 15.17 6.38 11.63
C ARG A 431 15.15 6.47 13.15
N VAL A 432 16.28 6.13 13.76
CA VAL A 432 16.54 6.32 15.20
C VAL A 432 16.46 7.82 15.53
N ARG A 433 15.79 8.16 16.63
CA ARG A 433 15.68 9.55 17.14
C ARG A 433 17.02 10.07 17.67
N ASP A 434 17.16 11.40 17.73
CA ASP A 434 18.23 12.05 18.50
C ASP A 434 18.02 11.80 20.00
N GLU A 435 19.09 11.57 20.76
CA GLU A 435 19.05 11.34 22.21
C GLU A 435 18.45 12.51 23.01
N LYS A 436 18.46 13.73 22.46
CA LYS A 436 17.78 14.92 23.02
C LYS A 436 16.26 14.85 22.87
N GLU A 437 15.75 14.15 21.85
CA GLU A 437 14.32 13.91 21.68
C GLU A 437 13.85 12.74 22.58
N LEU A 438 14.63 11.65 22.61
CA LEU A 438 14.35 10.50 23.44
C LEU A 438 15.66 9.85 23.91
N ALA A 439 15.96 9.99 25.21
CA ALA A 439 17.20 9.51 25.81
C ALA A 439 17.36 7.98 25.67
N GLY A 440 18.57 7.53 25.32
CA GLY A 440 18.88 6.12 25.08
C GLY A 440 18.68 5.66 23.63
N CYS A 441 18.22 6.54 22.72
CA CYS A 441 18.10 6.23 21.31
C CYS A 441 19.42 6.40 20.57
N ILE A 442 20.25 5.36 20.61
CA ILE A 442 21.58 5.35 19.99
C ILE A 442 21.48 4.82 18.55
N GLY A 443 22.06 5.57 17.61
CA GLY A 443 22.09 5.25 16.18
C GLY A 443 23.14 4.20 15.81
N ASP A 444 23.59 4.22 14.55
CA ASP A 444 24.62 3.32 14.02
C ASP A 444 26.03 3.83 14.41
N VAL A 445 26.44 3.59 15.66
CA VAL A 445 27.76 3.97 16.18
C VAL A 445 28.68 2.75 16.18
N PRO A 446 29.79 2.74 15.40
CA PRO A 446 30.67 1.57 15.31
C PRO A 446 31.20 1.10 16.67
N GLY A 447 30.84 -0.14 17.04
CA GLY A 447 31.24 -0.78 18.30
C GLY A 447 30.37 -0.45 19.51
N ASP A 448 29.33 0.40 19.37
CA ASP A 448 28.34 0.60 20.43
C ASP A 448 27.25 -0.48 20.35
N ASP A 449 27.19 -1.36 21.34
CA ASP A 449 26.20 -2.42 21.37
C ASP A 449 24.80 -1.91 21.75
N ARG A 450 24.67 -0.69 22.26
CA ARG A 450 23.39 -0.12 22.74
C ARG A 450 22.51 0.45 21.62
N THR A 451 22.91 0.31 20.36
CA THR A 451 22.15 0.78 19.20
C THR A 451 20.72 0.24 19.19
N ALA A 452 19.78 1.08 18.76
CA ALA A 452 18.37 0.72 18.52
C ALA A 452 18.16 0.01 17.16
N LEU A 453 19.21 -0.14 16.36
CA LEU A 453 19.23 -1.01 15.19
C LEU A 453 19.46 -2.47 15.61
N PHE A 454 19.16 -3.41 14.71
CA PHE A 454 19.44 -4.83 14.91
C PHE A 454 18.75 -5.46 16.14
N ARG A 455 17.57 -4.94 16.53
CA ARG A 455 16.78 -5.40 17.67
C ARG A 455 15.29 -5.48 17.33
N ILE A 456 14.56 -6.30 18.10
CA ILE A 456 13.10 -6.24 18.20
C ILE A 456 12.77 -5.67 19.58
N ASP A 457 11.90 -4.67 19.66
CA ASP A 457 11.42 -4.16 20.95
C ASP A 457 10.31 -5.08 21.49
N VAL A 458 10.51 -5.63 22.68
CA VAL A 458 9.50 -6.42 23.39
C VAL A 458 8.78 -5.52 24.38
N VAL A 459 7.47 -5.35 24.20
CA VAL A 459 6.62 -4.47 25.00
C VAL A 459 5.70 -5.28 25.91
N GLU A 460 5.59 -4.88 27.17
CA GLU A 460 4.60 -5.39 28.13
C GLU A 460 3.49 -4.35 28.33
N ILE A 461 2.24 -4.75 28.09
CA ILE A 461 1.03 -3.95 28.35
C ILE A 461 0.25 -4.63 29.50
N PRO A 462 0.21 -4.06 30.71
CA PRO A 462 -0.62 -4.58 31.80
C PRO A 462 -2.10 -4.29 31.52
N VAL A 463 -2.95 -5.32 31.42
CA VAL A 463 -4.38 -5.16 31.06
C VAL A 463 -5.13 -4.31 32.11
N ALA A 464 -4.81 -4.50 33.39
CA ALA A 464 -5.45 -3.75 34.49
C ALA A 464 -4.96 -2.29 34.63
N ASP A 465 -3.85 -1.93 33.98
CA ASP A 465 -3.34 -0.56 33.95
C ASP A 465 -2.44 -0.31 32.72
N PRO A 466 -3.03 -0.07 31.54
CA PRO A 466 -2.27 0.13 30.30
C PRO A 466 -1.38 1.38 30.32
N SER A 467 -1.55 2.30 31.28
CA SER A 467 -0.68 3.47 31.43
C SER A 467 0.76 3.10 31.82
N LYS A 468 0.95 1.90 32.40
CA LYS A 468 2.25 1.34 32.80
C LYS A 468 2.95 0.51 31.71
N SER A 469 2.44 0.58 30.47
CA SER A 469 3.03 -0.10 29.32
C SER A 469 4.45 0.39 29.05
N ARG A 470 5.37 -0.53 28.72
CA ARG A 470 6.78 -0.20 28.48
C ARG A 470 7.50 -1.28 27.69
N ILE A 471 8.59 -0.91 27.03
CA ILE A 471 9.61 -1.84 26.56
C ILE A 471 10.20 -2.55 27.80
N ILE A 472 10.32 -3.87 27.74
CA ILE A 472 10.85 -4.72 28.83
C ILE A 472 12.16 -5.43 28.46
N ASP A 473 12.43 -5.63 27.17
CA ASP A 473 13.66 -6.15 26.61
C ASP A 473 13.73 -5.69 25.13
N SER A 474 14.94 -5.61 24.56
CA SER A 474 15.14 -5.29 23.14
C SER A 474 16.19 -6.25 22.56
N PRO A 475 15.90 -7.57 22.46
CA PRO A 475 16.86 -8.60 22.06
C PRO A 475 17.50 -8.34 20.69
N ALA A 476 18.81 -8.54 20.63
CA ALA A 476 19.63 -8.40 19.42
C ALA A 476 19.51 -9.62 18.48
N VAL A 477 18.31 -9.87 17.95
CA VAL A 477 17.98 -11.11 17.24
C VAL A 477 18.71 -11.32 15.90
N PHE A 478 19.30 -10.26 15.33
CA PHE A 478 20.06 -10.34 14.08
C PHE A 478 21.58 -10.44 14.31
N ALA A 479 22.03 -10.47 15.56
CA ALA A 479 23.44 -10.63 15.90
C ALA A 479 23.98 -11.99 15.45
N ASP A 480 25.23 -12.02 14.98
CA ASP A 480 25.89 -13.27 14.63
C ASP A 480 26.08 -14.13 15.91
N PRO A 481 25.55 -15.36 15.95
CA PRO A 481 25.49 -16.14 17.19
C PRO A 481 26.84 -16.69 17.67
N LYS A 482 27.91 -16.56 16.88
CA LYS A 482 29.27 -17.02 17.22
C LYS A 482 30.18 -15.88 17.70
N THR A 483 30.01 -14.69 17.11
CA THR A 483 30.88 -13.52 17.30
C THR A 483 30.21 -12.41 18.11
N GLY A 484 28.88 -12.42 18.24
CA GLY A 484 28.11 -11.36 18.90
C GLY A 484 27.98 -10.07 18.08
N ARG A 485 28.48 -10.03 16.83
CA ARG A 485 28.40 -8.85 15.96
C ARG A 485 26.94 -8.55 15.61
N LEU A 486 26.41 -7.42 16.09
CA LEU A 486 24.98 -7.06 15.98
C LEU A 486 24.42 -7.10 14.56
N ALA A 487 25.17 -6.56 13.59
CA ALA A 487 24.82 -6.61 12.17
C ALA A 487 25.10 -8.00 11.55
N GLY A 488 24.75 -9.09 12.23
CA GLY A 488 25.17 -10.46 11.87
C GLY A 488 24.67 -10.97 10.53
N LEU A 489 23.59 -10.38 10.02
CA LEU A 489 22.88 -10.75 8.80
C LEU A 489 23.32 -9.94 7.56
N TRP A 490 22.51 -9.96 6.49
CA TRP A 490 22.81 -9.29 5.22
C TRP A 490 23.08 -7.79 5.41
N GLN A 491 24.19 -7.31 4.85
CA GLN A 491 24.65 -5.91 5.01
C GLN A 491 23.97 -4.94 4.04
N GLY A 492 23.12 -5.46 3.14
CA GLY A 492 22.58 -4.71 2.00
C GLY A 492 23.58 -4.68 0.84
N GLY A 493 23.06 -4.58 -0.38
CA GLY A 493 23.88 -4.58 -1.59
C GLY A 493 23.24 -5.32 -2.75
N ASP A 494 24.05 -5.55 -3.76
CA ASP A 494 23.70 -6.30 -4.97
C ASP A 494 24.05 -7.79 -4.80
N HIS A 495 23.23 -8.69 -5.34
CA HIS A 495 23.48 -10.14 -5.30
C HIS A 495 24.19 -10.70 -6.57
N GLY A 496 24.56 -9.81 -7.50
CA GLY A 496 25.24 -10.08 -8.77
C GLY A 496 24.46 -9.57 -9.99
N ASP A 497 25.06 -9.70 -11.17
CA ASP A 497 24.39 -9.36 -12.43
C ASP A 497 23.03 -10.06 -12.54
N ASP A 498 22.03 -9.35 -13.09
CA ASP A 498 20.61 -9.75 -13.19
C ASP A 498 19.86 -9.96 -11.85
N THR A 499 20.39 -9.48 -10.72
CA THR A 499 19.72 -9.57 -9.41
C THR A 499 19.16 -8.23 -8.89
N GLN A 500 18.38 -8.29 -7.81
CA GLN A 500 17.89 -7.09 -7.13
C GLN A 500 18.91 -6.55 -6.12
N LYS A 501 18.93 -5.21 -5.95
CA LYS A 501 19.61 -4.59 -4.81
C LYS A 501 18.75 -4.72 -3.56
N THR A 502 19.16 -5.58 -2.65
CA THR A 502 18.45 -5.88 -1.41
C THR A 502 18.90 -4.96 -0.27
N ASN A 503 17.96 -4.52 0.57
CA ASN A 503 18.26 -3.66 1.72
C ASN A 503 19.04 -4.38 2.84
N ARG A 504 19.65 -3.59 3.73
CA ARG A 504 20.32 -4.10 4.94
C ARG A 504 19.31 -4.72 5.91
N THR A 505 19.72 -5.76 6.63
CA THR A 505 18.93 -6.39 7.70
C THR A 505 19.23 -5.72 9.04
N ASP A 506 18.51 -4.65 9.36
CA ASP A 506 18.60 -3.91 10.64
C ASP A 506 17.27 -3.77 11.42
N GLN A 507 16.18 -4.34 10.90
CA GLN A 507 14.86 -4.46 11.55
C GLN A 507 14.06 -5.61 10.92
N CYS A 508 12.97 -6.01 11.58
CA CYS A 508 11.85 -6.61 10.87
C CYS A 508 10.86 -5.55 10.40
N HIS A 509 10.26 -5.75 9.24
CA HIS A 509 9.10 -4.98 8.79
C HIS A 509 7.86 -5.58 9.46
N ASP A 510 7.53 -6.83 9.11
CA ASP A 510 6.49 -7.63 9.78
C ASP A 510 7.10 -8.82 10.53
N ILE A 511 6.43 -9.23 11.61
CA ILE A 511 6.74 -10.45 12.35
C ILE A 511 5.44 -11.21 12.61
N THR A 512 5.14 -12.22 11.82
CA THR A 512 3.96 -13.05 12.04
C THR A 512 4.24 -14.10 13.11
N VAL A 513 3.47 -14.08 14.19
CA VAL A 513 3.61 -15.01 15.32
C VAL A 513 2.62 -16.17 15.19
N PHE A 514 3.04 -17.37 15.60
CA PHE A 514 2.20 -18.56 15.70
C PHE A 514 2.27 -19.12 17.13
N PRO A 515 1.55 -18.53 18.11
CA PRO A 515 1.78 -18.79 19.54
C PRO A 515 1.60 -20.25 19.95
N THR A 516 0.63 -20.97 19.36
CA THR A 516 0.37 -22.39 19.65
C THR A 516 1.56 -23.29 19.32
N LEU A 517 2.30 -22.98 18.25
CA LEU A 517 3.49 -23.70 17.81
C LEU A 517 4.79 -23.11 18.38
N LYS A 518 4.69 -21.96 19.06
CA LYS A 518 5.81 -21.23 19.67
C LYS A 518 6.89 -20.81 18.66
N ILE A 519 6.47 -20.54 17.42
CA ILE A 519 7.32 -20.00 16.36
C ILE A 519 6.82 -18.63 15.89
N ALA A 520 7.70 -17.86 15.24
CA ALA A 520 7.34 -16.67 14.49
C ALA A 520 8.18 -16.57 13.21
N ALA A 521 7.65 -15.92 12.18
CA ALA A 521 8.35 -15.61 10.93
C ALA A 521 8.48 -14.10 10.79
N GLY A 522 9.71 -13.60 10.69
CA GLY A 522 9.99 -12.20 10.42
C GLY A 522 10.43 -11.99 8.98
N ALA A 523 9.79 -11.04 8.31
CA ALA A 523 10.28 -10.47 7.06
C ALA A 523 11.11 -9.24 7.41
N CYS A 524 12.44 -9.35 7.29
CA CYS A 524 13.35 -8.47 7.98
C CYS A 524 14.31 -7.73 7.05
N SER A 525 13.72 -6.95 6.15
CA SER A 525 14.37 -6.03 5.19
C SER A 525 15.28 -6.72 4.18
N GLY A 526 16.37 -7.36 4.62
CA GLY A 526 17.27 -8.14 3.77
C GLY A 526 17.22 -9.66 4.01
N ASN A 527 16.44 -10.14 4.98
CA ASN A 527 16.34 -11.56 5.30
C ASN A 527 14.91 -12.00 5.65
N GLY A 528 14.55 -13.22 5.25
CA GLY A 528 13.48 -14.00 5.89
C GLY A 528 14.06 -14.76 7.09
N VAL A 529 13.35 -14.76 8.21
CA VAL A 529 13.87 -15.28 9.48
C VAL A 529 12.79 -16.05 10.24
N ILE A 530 13.13 -17.23 10.77
CA ILE A 530 12.25 -17.96 11.73
C ILE A 530 12.79 -17.80 13.15
N PHE A 531 11.90 -17.56 14.10
CA PHE A 531 12.21 -17.40 15.52
C PHE A 531 11.50 -18.45 16.39
N ASP A 532 12.20 -18.95 17.42
CA ASP A 532 11.64 -19.61 18.60
C ASP A 532 11.12 -18.52 19.55
N ILE A 533 9.82 -18.58 19.83
CA ILE A 533 9.12 -17.70 20.76
C ILE A 533 8.58 -18.47 21.99
N SER A 534 9.13 -19.66 22.28
CA SER A 534 8.80 -20.45 23.48
C SER A 534 9.01 -19.69 24.79
N ASN A 535 9.84 -18.65 24.76
CA ASN A 535 9.81 -17.56 25.71
C ASN A 535 9.43 -16.26 24.95
N PRO A 536 8.17 -15.80 25.03
CA PRO A 536 7.70 -14.59 24.35
C PRO A 536 8.43 -13.30 24.75
N ARG A 537 9.26 -13.32 25.81
CA ARG A 537 10.07 -12.17 26.22
C ARG A 537 11.48 -12.16 25.62
N LYS A 538 11.93 -13.30 25.08
CA LYS A 538 13.29 -13.52 24.57
C LYS A 538 13.27 -14.39 23.31
N PRO A 539 12.71 -13.88 22.19
CA PRO A 539 12.77 -14.55 20.90
C PRO A 539 14.21 -14.91 20.52
N LYS A 540 14.38 -16.06 19.87
CA LYS A 540 15.68 -16.53 19.38
C LYS A 540 15.55 -16.95 17.93
N ARG A 541 16.54 -16.59 17.11
CA ARG A 541 16.60 -17.03 15.71
C ARG A 541 16.84 -18.54 15.62
N ILE A 542 16.02 -19.24 14.82
CA ILE A 542 16.18 -20.66 14.48
C ILE A 542 16.97 -20.80 13.19
N ASP A 543 16.55 -20.09 12.14
CA ASP A 543 17.12 -20.15 10.79
C ASP A 543 16.88 -18.83 10.04
N GLU A 544 17.65 -18.59 8.98
CA GLU A 544 17.60 -17.38 8.17
C GLU A 544 17.84 -17.66 6.68
N VAL A 545 17.24 -16.85 5.79
CA VAL A 545 17.44 -16.93 4.34
C VAL A 545 17.61 -15.55 3.71
N THR A 546 18.22 -15.53 2.52
CA THR A 546 18.30 -14.39 1.59
C THR A 546 17.87 -14.87 0.22
N ASP A 547 17.24 -14.02 -0.58
CA ASP A 547 16.82 -14.30 -1.94
C ASP A 547 17.32 -13.17 -2.84
N LYS A 548 17.88 -13.54 -4.00
CA LYS A 548 18.46 -12.59 -4.97
C LYS A 548 17.40 -11.83 -5.77
N GLY A 549 16.18 -12.35 -5.82
CA GLY A 549 15.02 -11.73 -6.45
C GLY A 549 14.28 -10.75 -5.54
N PHE A 550 14.70 -10.58 -4.27
CA PHE A 550 14.02 -9.70 -3.31
C PHE A 550 14.74 -8.34 -3.19
N ALA A 551 14.00 -7.24 -3.29
CA ALA A 551 14.49 -5.92 -2.91
C ALA A 551 14.33 -5.66 -1.41
N TYR A 552 13.19 -6.05 -0.85
CA TYR A 552 12.80 -5.78 0.52
C TYR A 552 11.87 -6.84 1.09
N TRP A 553 12.38 -7.62 2.05
CA TRP A 553 11.58 -8.61 2.79
C TRP A 553 10.53 -7.89 3.63
N HIS A 554 9.27 -8.01 3.20
CA HIS A 554 8.17 -7.15 3.60
C HIS A 554 7.24 -7.83 4.62
N SER A 555 6.56 -8.91 4.23
CA SER A 555 5.72 -9.68 5.13
C SER A 555 5.91 -11.19 5.05
N ALA A 556 5.41 -11.88 6.06
CA ALA A 556 5.55 -13.32 6.24
C ALA A 556 4.21 -13.91 6.70
N THR A 557 3.74 -15.02 6.11
CA THR A 557 2.52 -15.71 6.57
C THR A 557 2.72 -17.22 6.57
N PHE A 558 2.37 -17.89 7.66
CA PHE A 558 2.36 -19.36 7.73
C PHE A 558 1.11 -19.94 7.08
N ASN A 559 1.19 -21.20 6.63
CA ASN A 559 -0.01 -22.00 6.38
C ASN A 559 -0.69 -22.43 7.69
N ASN A 560 -1.85 -23.10 7.60
CA ASN A 560 -2.63 -23.46 8.80
C ASN A 560 -1.91 -24.46 9.73
N ALA A 561 -1.02 -25.30 9.19
CA ALA A 561 -0.23 -26.25 9.96
C ALA A 561 1.06 -25.64 10.57
N GLY A 562 1.47 -24.45 10.12
CA GLY A 562 2.72 -23.81 10.54
C GLY A 562 4.00 -24.51 10.06
N ASP A 563 3.89 -25.36 9.03
CA ASP A 563 5.00 -26.10 8.41
C ASP A 563 5.43 -25.53 7.05
N LYS A 564 4.72 -24.50 6.55
CA LYS A 564 5.11 -23.67 5.41
C LYS A 564 5.03 -22.19 5.77
N VAL A 565 5.82 -21.37 5.09
CA VAL A 565 5.75 -19.91 5.16
C VAL A 565 5.90 -19.28 3.78
N ILE A 566 5.08 -18.27 3.51
CA ILE A 566 5.16 -17.38 2.35
C ILE A 566 5.82 -16.08 2.83
N PHE A 567 6.86 -15.64 2.13
CA PHE A 567 7.47 -14.32 2.33
C PHE A 567 7.21 -13.44 1.10
N THR A 568 6.97 -12.14 1.31
CA THR A 568 6.63 -11.17 0.26
C THR A 568 7.77 -10.16 0.04
N ASP A 569 7.91 -9.67 -1.20
CA ASP A 569 8.91 -8.65 -1.60
C ASP A 569 8.24 -7.31 -1.92
N GLU A 570 8.59 -6.24 -1.20
CA GLU A 570 8.09 -4.89 -1.49
C GLU A 570 8.88 -4.19 -2.61
N TRP A 571 9.01 -4.84 -3.77
CA TRP A 571 9.75 -4.25 -4.87
C TRP A 571 9.14 -2.92 -5.32
N GLY A 572 9.97 -1.87 -5.30
CA GLY A 572 9.54 -0.51 -5.63
C GLY A 572 9.06 0.33 -4.44
N GLY A 573 8.97 -0.24 -3.23
CA GLY A 573 8.56 0.48 -2.02
C GLY A 573 7.13 1.01 -2.11
N GLY A 574 6.23 0.16 -2.64
CA GLY A 574 4.78 0.40 -2.70
C GLY A 574 4.28 1.48 -3.68
N GLY A 575 5.08 2.49 -4.00
CA GLY A 575 4.67 3.64 -4.82
C GLY A 575 4.97 3.53 -6.31
N ARG A 576 5.47 2.39 -6.82
CA ARG A 576 6.00 2.25 -8.19
C ARG A 576 5.27 1.16 -9.01
N PRO A 577 5.21 1.31 -10.34
CA PRO A 577 4.64 0.27 -11.21
C PRO A 577 5.66 -0.86 -11.40
N ARG A 578 5.47 -1.96 -10.66
CA ARG A 578 6.40 -3.10 -10.53
C ARG A 578 5.79 -4.46 -10.88
N CYS A 579 4.80 -4.41 -11.77
CA CYS A 579 4.13 -5.56 -12.39
C CYS A 579 3.97 -5.31 -13.91
N ARG A 580 4.90 -4.57 -14.55
CA ARG A 580 4.78 -4.23 -15.97
C ARG A 580 5.16 -5.43 -16.83
N ALA A 581 4.65 -5.50 -18.06
CA ALA A 581 4.95 -6.61 -18.99
C ALA A 581 6.46 -6.78 -19.33
N ALA A 582 7.28 -5.75 -19.08
CA ALA A 582 8.73 -5.79 -19.27
C ALA A 582 9.52 -6.13 -17.99
N ASP A 583 8.87 -6.17 -16.82
CA ASP A 583 9.52 -6.48 -15.55
C ASP A 583 9.73 -8.00 -15.40
N PRO A 584 10.84 -8.49 -14.79
CA PRO A 584 11.04 -9.92 -14.59
C PRO A 584 9.99 -10.52 -13.63
N VAL A 585 9.38 -11.64 -14.03
CA VAL A 585 8.37 -12.34 -13.21
C VAL A 585 8.89 -12.88 -11.87
N THR A 586 10.21 -12.92 -11.68
CA THR A 586 10.88 -13.30 -10.44
C THR A 586 11.17 -12.13 -9.50
N TRP A 587 10.87 -10.88 -9.90
CA TRP A 587 11.14 -9.67 -9.10
C TRP A 587 9.84 -9.14 -8.47
N GLY A 588 9.86 -8.81 -7.18
CA GLY A 588 8.62 -8.49 -6.45
C GLY A 588 7.65 -9.67 -6.38
N ALA A 589 8.19 -10.90 -6.38
CA ALA A 589 7.44 -12.15 -6.30
C ALA A 589 7.50 -12.68 -4.86
N ASP A 590 6.44 -13.34 -4.42
CA ASP A 590 6.43 -14.05 -3.16
C ASP A 590 7.30 -15.31 -3.25
N ALA A 591 7.97 -15.66 -2.16
CA ALA A 591 8.77 -16.87 -2.05
C ALA A 591 8.14 -17.84 -1.04
N ILE A 592 7.89 -19.07 -1.50
CA ILE A 592 7.24 -20.13 -0.71
C ILE A 592 8.31 -21.08 -0.17
N TYR A 593 8.30 -21.30 1.14
CA TYR A 593 9.24 -22.16 1.86
C TYR A 593 8.51 -23.22 2.68
N ASP A 594 9.02 -24.45 2.65
CA ASP A 594 8.70 -25.47 3.66
C ASP A 594 9.64 -25.33 4.87
N ILE A 595 9.16 -25.65 6.07
CA ILE A 595 9.91 -25.63 7.33
C ILE A 595 10.28 -27.07 7.70
N VAL A 596 11.39 -27.56 7.15
CA VAL A 596 11.83 -28.96 7.33
C VAL A 596 12.89 -29.04 8.43
N GLY A 597 12.53 -29.65 9.57
CA GLY A 597 13.45 -29.80 10.71
C GLY A 597 13.87 -28.45 11.32
N GLY A 598 12.99 -27.45 11.26
CA GLY A 598 13.26 -26.07 11.70
C GLY A 598 14.01 -25.21 10.69
N LYS A 599 14.25 -25.70 9.46
CA LYS A 599 14.95 -24.95 8.41
C LYS A 599 14.06 -24.55 7.24
N LEU A 600 14.29 -23.36 6.71
CA LEU A 600 13.61 -22.84 5.53
C LEU A 600 14.16 -23.51 4.26
N THR A 601 13.29 -24.22 3.53
CA THR A 601 13.60 -24.84 2.24
C THR A 601 12.73 -24.21 1.16
N GLN A 602 13.32 -23.38 0.31
CA GLN A 602 12.60 -22.72 -0.79
C GLN A 602 12.03 -23.76 -1.76
N ARG A 603 10.80 -23.54 -2.22
CA ARG A 603 10.09 -24.43 -3.14
C ARG A 603 9.77 -23.77 -4.46
N SER A 604 9.18 -22.58 -4.42
CA SER A 604 8.77 -21.83 -5.60
C SER A 604 8.79 -20.32 -5.36
N LEU A 605 8.57 -19.58 -6.45
CA LEU A 605 8.15 -18.18 -6.42
C LEU A 605 6.71 -18.08 -6.95
N TYR A 606 5.95 -17.09 -6.49
CA TYR A 606 4.63 -16.72 -7.02
C TYR A 606 4.58 -15.22 -7.32
N LYS A 607 4.14 -14.86 -8.52
CA LYS A 607 3.87 -13.47 -8.92
C LYS A 607 2.50 -13.45 -9.59
N LEU A 608 1.73 -12.39 -9.34
CA LEU A 608 0.43 -12.20 -9.98
C LEU A 608 0.60 -12.20 -11.53
N PRO A 609 -0.22 -12.94 -12.30
CA PRO A 609 0.05 -13.18 -13.72
C PRO A 609 -0.45 -12.06 -14.66
N ALA A 610 -1.02 -10.98 -14.12
CA ALA A 610 -1.48 -9.84 -14.91
C ALA A 610 -0.44 -8.73 -15.00
N PRO A 611 0.01 -8.35 -16.21
CA PRO A 611 0.79 -7.15 -16.40
C PRO A 611 -0.09 -5.91 -16.21
N GLN A 612 0.47 -4.89 -15.56
CA GLN A 612 -0.16 -3.63 -15.17
C GLN A 612 0.48 -2.44 -15.92
N ALA A 613 -0.19 -1.30 -15.97
CA ALA A 613 0.29 -0.07 -16.60
C ALA A 613 1.26 0.74 -15.72
N ASP A 614 1.90 1.77 -16.26
CA ASP A 614 2.78 2.66 -15.47
C ASP A 614 1.99 3.62 -14.55
N GLU A 615 0.67 3.70 -14.71
CA GLU A 615 -0.28 4.39 -13.83
C GLU A 615 -0.61 3.58 -12.56
N GLU A 616 -0.25 2.29 -12.50
CA GLU A 616 -0.65 1.36 -11.44
C GLU A 616 0.52 1.02 -10.52
N ASN A 617 0.46 1.47 -9.27
CA ASN A 617 1.40 1.00 -8.25
C ASN A 617 1.05 -0.45 -7.86
N CYS A 618 2.00 -1.37 -8.02
CA CYS A 618 1.73 -2.80 -7.89
C CYS A 618 2.87 -3.49 -7.15
N VAL A 619 2.54 -4.10 -6.01
CA VAL A 619 3.47 -4.83 -5.13
C VAL A 619 2.70 -5.83 -4.28
N ALA A 620 3.35 -6.91 -3.84
CA ALA A 620 2.77 -7.84 -2.88
C ALA A 620 2.58 -7.17 -1.52
N HIS A 621 1.41 -7.33 -0.91
CA HIS A 621 1.10 -6.80 0.42
C HIS A 621 0.32 -7.83 1.26
N ASN A 622 -0.20 -7.40 2.41
CA ASN A 622 -0.65 -8.30 3.47
C ASN A 622 -1.90 -9.12 3.12
N GLY A 623 -1.92 -10.36 3.63
CA GLY A 623 -2.90 -11.39 3.31
C GLY A 623 -3.14 -12.37 4.46
N SER A 624 -4.07 -13.31 4.29
CA SER A 624 -4.32 -14.37 5.27
C SER A 624 -4.62 -15.72 4.61
N VAL A 625 -4.53 -16.79 5.39
CA VAL A 625 -5.00 -18.12 4.96
C VAL A 625 -6.53 -18.11 4.83
N VAL A 626 -7.06 -18.75 3.78
CA VAL A 626 -8.46 -19.14 3.65
C VAL A 626 -8.59 -20.58 4.18
N PRO A 627 -9.30 -20.83 5.30
CA PRO A 627 -9.26 -22.09 6.03
C PRO A 627 -10.16 -23.17 5.40
N VAL A 628 -9.90 -23.55 4.15
CA VAL A 628 -10.50 -24.75 3.55
C VAL A 628 -9.88 -26.00 4.19
N PRO A 629 -10.67 -26.97 4.68
CA PRO A 629 -10.14 -28.18 5.30
C PRO A 629 -9.14 -28.91 4.38
N GLY A 630 -7.94 -29.20 4.91
CA GLY A 630 -6.90 -29.96 4.23
C GLY A 630 -6.20 -29.27 3.05
N ARG A 631 -6.40 -27.95 2.84
CA ARG A 631 -5.74 -27.18 1.78
C ARG A 631 -5.06 -25.94 2.34
N ASP A 632 -3.96 -25.56 1.71
CA ASP A 632 -3.24 -24.32 1.98
C ASP A 632 -3.62 -23.30 0.90
N ILE A 633 -4.54 -22.39 1.23
CA ILE A 633 -5.00 -21.33 0.33
C ILE A 633 -4.73 -19.98 0.98
N PHE A 634 -4.18 -19.04 0.24
CA PHE A 634 -3.81 -17.70 0.72
C PHE A 634 -4.54 -16.64 -0.11
N VAL A 635 -5.23 -15.72 0.56
CA VAL A 635 -5.77 -14.49 -0.03
C VAL A 635 -4.82 -13.34 0.29
N GLN A 636 -4.53 -12.49 -0.70
CA GLN A 636 -3.47 -11.50 -0.64
C GLN A 636 -3.86 -10.21 -1.36
N ALA A 637 -3.46 -9.07 -0.79
CA ALA A 637 -3.54 -7.78 -1.45
C ALA A 637 -2.31 -7.50 -2.34
N TRP A 638 -2.54 -6.89 -3.51
CA TRP A 638 -1.50 -6.58 -4.51
C TRP A 638 -1.46 -5.09 -4.91
N TYR A 639 -1.80 -4.18 -3.99
CA TYR A 639 -1.98 -2.75 -4.28
C TYR A 639 -2.94 -2.59 -5.49
N GLN A 640 -2.62 -1.81 -6.54
CA GLN A 640 -3.52 -1.68 -7.71
C GLN A 640 -3.62 -2.94 -8.58
N GLY A 641 -2.81 -3.98 -8.34
CA GLY A 641 -3.01 -5.33 -8.93
C GLY A 641 -4.12 -6.15 -8.26
N GLY A 642 -4.89 -5.55 -7.35
CA GLY A 642 -6.14 -6.11 -6.82
C GLY A 642 -5.98 -7.02 -5.60
N VAL A 643 -6.89 -7.98 -5.49
CA VAL A 643 -6.82 -9.11 -4.55
C VAL A 643 -6.64 -10.39 -5.34
N SER A 644 -5.62 -11.17 -5.00
CA SER A 644 -5.37 -12.49 -5.56
C SER A 644 -5.60 -13.57 -4.50
N VAL A 645 -6.03 -14.76 -4.93
CA VAL A 645 -6.17 -15.95 -4.10
C VAL A 645 -5.40 -17.09 -4.75
N MET A 646 -4.34 -17.55 -4.09
CA MET A 646 -3.52 -18.68 -4.53
C MET A 646 -3.77 -19.94 -3.70
N ASP A 647 -3.82 -21.09 -4.36
CA ASP A 647 -3.63 -22.40 -3.72
C ASP A 647 -2.14 -22.75 -3.76
N PHE A 648 -1.57 -23.06 -2.60
CA PHE A 648 -0.18 -23.48 -2.40
C PHE A 648 -0.08 -24.79 -1.59
N THR A 649 -1.15 -25.60 -1.63
CA THR A 649 -1.19 -26.95 -1.04
C THR A 649 -0.05 -27.82 -1.56
N ASP A 650 0.28 -27.71 -2.86
CA ASP A 650 1.60 -28.05 -3.39
C ASP A 650 2.48 -26.79 -3.37
N SER A 651 3.42 -26.72 -2.44
CA SER A 651 4.33 -25.57 -2.29
C SER A 651 5.34 -25.44 -3.44
N ALA A 652 5.48 -26.44 -4.32
CA ALA A 652 6.30 -26.33 -5.52
C ALA A 652 5.54 -25.75 -6.73
N ASN A 653 4.20 -25.79 -6.71
CA ASN A 653 3.35 -25.42 -7.86
C ASN A 653 2.13 -24.57 -7.43
N PRO A 654 2.33 -23.34 -6.92
CA PRO A 654 1.22 -22.46 -6.55
C PRO A 654 0.39 -22.00 -7.75
N VAL A 655 -0.93 -21.88 -7.59
CA VAL A 655 -1.88 -21.54 -8.67
C VAL A 655 -2.86 -20.45 -8.24
N GLU A 656 -3.06 -19.42 -9.07
CA GLU A 656 -4.11 -18.40 -8.88
C GLU A 656 -5.51 -18.98 -9.18
N ILE A 657 -6.30 -19.20 -8.12
CA ILE A 657 -7.63 -19.82 -8.20
C ILE A 657 -8.77 -18.80 -8.28
N ALA A 658 -8.59 -17.60 -7.72
CA ALA A 658 -9.55 -16.51 -7.79
C ALA A 658 -8.83 -15.14 -7.74
N TYR A 659 -9.47 -14.10 -8.30
CA TYR A 659 -9.00 -12.72 -8.18
C TYR A 659 -10.17 -11.71 -8.27
N PHE A 660 -9.94 -10.50 -7.78
CA PHE A 660 -10.75 -9.31 -8.05
C PHE A 660 -9.82 -8.13 -8.22
N ASP A 661 -9.99 -7.37 -9.31
CA ASP A 661 -9.11 -6.26 -9.65
C ASP A 661 -9.89 -5.07 -10.23
N ARG A 662 -9.31 -3.87 -10.13
CA ARG A 662 -9.86 -2.62 -10.69
C ARG A 662 -8.75 -1.85 -11.37
N GLY A 663 -9.05 -1.33 -12.57
CA GLY A 663 -8.13 -0.49 -13.31
C GLY A 663 -7.71 0.80 -12.57
N PRO A 664 -6.78 1.56 -13.18
CA PRO A 664 -6.02 2.59 -12.48
C PRO A 664 -6.91 3.65 -11.84
N ILE A 665 -6.53 4.18 -10.68
CA ILE A 665 -7.28 5.27 -10.02
C ILE A 665 -7.50 6.48 -10.94
N ASP A 666 -6.48 6.85 -11.74
CA ASP A 666 -6.56 7.92 -12.73
C ASP A 666 -5.90 7.52 -14.06
N LYS A 667 -6.36 8.12 -15.16
CA LYS A 667 -5.88 7.83 -16.53
C LYS A 667 -4.50 8.41 -16.85
N LYS A 668 -4.03 9.42 -16.11
CA LYS A 668 -2.83 10.20 -16.42
C LYS A 668 -1.82 10.22 -15.28
N HIS A 669 -2.24 10.00 -14.05
CA HIS A 669 -1.38 10.10 -12.88
C HIS A 669 -1.33 8.77 -12.13
N LEU A 670 -0.12 8.29 -11.81
CA LEU A 670 0.01 7.25 -10.81
C LEU A 670 -0.39 7.86 -9.47
N VAL A 671 -1.48 7.33 -8.92
CA VAL A 671 -2.01 7.67 -7.60
C VAL A 671 -1.90 6.41 -6.75
N LEU A 672 -1.41 6.52 -5.52
CA LEU A 672 -1.32 5.38 -4.61
C LEU A 672 -2.73 4.86 -4.32
N GLY A 673 -3.03 3.63 -4.75
CA GLY A 673 -4.35 3.02 -4.62
C GLY A 673 -4.29 1.50 -4.55
N GLY A 674 -5.47 0.88 -4.67
CA GLY A 674 -5.63 -0.56 -4.55
C GLY A 674 -5.53 -1.06 -3.10
N TYR A 675 -5.36 -2.36 -2.90
CA TYR A 675 -5.53 -2.98 -1.58
C TYR A 675 -4.26 -2.95 -0.73
N TRP A 676 -4.35 -2.45 0.50
CA TRP A 676 -3.29 -2.58 1.52
C TRP A 676 -3.30 -3.97 2.15
N SER A 677 -4.47 -4.46 2.59
CA SER A 677 -4.60 -5.85 3.02
C SER A 677 -5.91 -6.48 2.61
N ALA A 678 -5.88 -7.80 2.48
CA ALA A 678 -7.04 -8.63 2.14
C ALA A 678 -7.07 -9.86 3.06
N TYR A 679 -8.05 -9.91 3.97
CA TYR A 679 -8.13 -10.95 4.99
C TYR A 679 -9.44 -11.72 4.94
N TRP A 680 -9.37 -13.03 5.18
CA TRP A 680 -10.52 -13.90 5.36
C TRP A 680 -11.07 -13.79 6.79
N TYR A 681 -12.38 -13.55 6.90
CA TYR A 681 -13.11 -13.57 8.18
C TYR A 681 -14.60 -13.92 7.96
N ASP A 682 -15.16 -14.81 8.78
CA ASP A 682 -16.58 -15.21 8.77
C ASP A 682 -17.19 -15.44 7.36
N GLY A 683 -16.52 -16.27 6.55
CA GLY A 683 -17.00 -16.64 5.21
C GLY A 683 -16.82 -15.57 4.13
N ARG A 684 -16.14 -14.46 4.42
CA ARG A 684 -15.92 -13.31 3.52
C ARG A 684 -14.45 -12.93 3.46
N ILE A 685 -14.08 -12.20 2.42
CA ILE A 685 -12.78 -11.54 2.30
C ILE A 685 -13.03 -10.04 2.48
N TYR A 686 -12.34 -9.38 3.40
CA TYR A 686 -12.40 -7.94 3.59
C TYR A 686 -11.11 -7.32 3.07
N GLY A 687 -11.22 -6.26 2.28
CA GLY A 687 -10.09 -5.58 1.67
C GLY A 687 -10.06 -4.10 2.01
N THR A 688 -8.98 -3.60 2.63
CA THR A 688 -8.76 -2.17 2.84
C THR A 688 -8.13 -1.57 1.60
N GLU A 689 -8.91 -0.81 0.84
CA GLU A 689 -8.45 -0.11 -0.35
C GLU A 689 -7.88 1.26 0.08
N ILE A 690 -6.62 1.50 -0.28
CA ILE A 690 -5.77 2.63 0.14
C ILE A 690 -6.42 3.99 -0.12
N ALA A 691 -7.15 4.14 -1.24
CA ALA A 691 -7.77 5.38 -1.69
C ALA A 691 -9.30 5.35 -1.58
N ARG A 692 -9.94 4.23 -1.94
CA ARG A 692 -11.40 4.11 -2.12
C ARG A 692 -12.15 3.83 -0.80
N GLY A 693 -11.65 2.94 0.06
CA GLY A 693 -12.32 2.61 1.33
C GLY A 693 -12.21 1.15 1.78
N LEU A 694 -13.34 0.51 2.11
CA LEU A 694 -13.42 -0.89 2.57
C LEU A 694 -14.30 -1.71 1.63
N ASP A 695 -13.75 -2.76 1.03
CA ASP A 695 -14.51 -3.72 0.23
C ASP A 695 -14.79 -5.01 1.00
N VAL A 696 -15.91 -5.64 0.65
CA VAL A 696 -16.30 -6.96 1.11
C VAL A 696 -16.52 -7.85 -0.10
N LEU A 697 -15.68 -8.87 -0.23
CA LEU A 697 -15.62 -9.84 -1.31
C LEU A 697 -16.10 -11.22 -0.80
N LYS A 698 -16.55 -12.07 -1.71
CA LYS A 698 -16.84 -13.49 -1.43
C LYS A 698 -16.30 -14.39 -2.54
N LEU A 699 -15.80 -15.56 -2.17
CA LEU A 699 -15.50 -16.61 -3.14
C LEU A 699 -16.79 -17.17 -3.74
N THR A 700 -16.72 -17.66 -4.98
CA THR A 700 -17.83 -18.33 -5.67
C THR A 700 -17.42 -19.73 -6.10
N PRO A 701 -18.35 -20.72 -6.11
CA PRO A 701 -18.04 -22.07 -6.58
C PRO A 701 -17.45 -22.08 -7.98
N SER A 702 -16.46 -22.94 -8.20
CA SER A 702 -15.66 -23.03 -9.42
C SER A 702 -15.05 -24.43 -9.59
N GLU A 703 -14.29 -24.64 -10.66
CA GLU A 703 -13.45 -25.82 -10.86
C GLU A 703 -12.41 -26.04 -9.73
N PHE A 704 -11.97 -24.96 -9.07
CA PHE A 704 -10.97 -25.02 -7.99
C PHE A 704 -11.55 -25.20 -6.60
N LEU A 705 -12.78 -24.73 -6.36
CA LEU A 705 -13.44 -24.72 -5.04
C LEU A 705 -14.92 -25.07 -5.17
N SER A 706 -15.36 -26.13 -4.50
CA SER A 706 -16.78 -26.48 -4.44
C SER A 706 -17.55 -25.59 -3.47
N GLU A 707 -18.88 -25.60 -3.56
CA GLU A 707 -19.76 -24.95 -2.58
C GLU A 707 -19.54 -25.49 -1.16
N ASN A 708 -19.29 -26.79 -1.00
CA ASN A 708 -18.98 -27.38 0.30
C ASN A 708 -17.62 -26.92 0.85
N GLU A 709 -16.61 -26.74 0.00
CA GLU A 709 -15.30 -26.21 0.43
C GLU A 709 -15.39 -24.76 0.94
N ILE A 710 -16.12 -23.91 0.21
CA ILE A 710 -16.35 -22.51 0.62
C ILE A 710 -17.19 -22.46 1.90
N ALA A 711 -18.24 -23.29 2.01
CA ALA A 711 -19.06 -23.38 3.22
C ALA A 711 -18.27 -23.94 4.42
N ALA A 712 -17.38 -24.92 4.22
CA ALA A 712 -16.52 -25.45 5.28
C ALA A 712 -15.49 -24.41 5.75
N ALA A 713 -14.95 -23.59 4.86
CA ALA A 713 -14.08 -22.46 5.26
C ALA A 713 -14.83 -21.37 6.04
N ALA A 714 -16.13 -21.19 5.80
CA ALA A 714 -16.98 -20.30 6.59
C ALA A 714 -17.38 -20.90 7.97
N LEU A 715 -17.23 -22.22 8.15
CA LEU A 715 -17.44 -22.92 9.42
C LEU A 715 -16.15 -23.04 10.27
N ALA A 716 -15.02 -22.53 9.79
CA ALA A 716 -13.75 -22.61 10.49
C ALA A 716 -13.75 -21.71 11.75
N ASP A 717 -13.43 -22.28 12.89
CA ASP A 717 -13.14 -21.53 14.12
C ASP A 717 -11.71 -20.96 14.04
N LEU A 718 -11.63 -19.63 13.95
CA LEU A 718 -10.40 -18.83 13.96
C LEU A 718 -10.14 -18.19 15.33
N GLY A 719 -10.94 -18.54 16.35
CA GLY A 719 -11.00 -17.86 17.63
C GLY A 719 -11.90 -16.62 17.63
N GLN A 720 -12.13 -16.07 18.82
CA GLN A 720 -12.96 -14.87 18.99
C GLN A 720 -12.36 -13.61 18.35
N THR A 721 -11.03 -13.56 18.21
CA THR A 721 -10.28 -12.36 17.80
C THR A 721 -9.21 -12.76 16.80
N VAL A 722 -9.18 -12.10 15.65
CA VAL A 722 -8.19 -12.32 14.59
C VAL A 722 -7.44 -11.01 14.39
N ASN A 723 -6.13 -11.04 14.61
CA ASN A 723 -5.26 -9.87 14.46
C ASN A 723 -4.30 -10.06 13.27
N PRO A 724 -3.93 -8.97 12.58
CA PRO A 724 -2.76 -8.92 11.72
C PRO A 724 -1.53 -9.54 12.39
N GLN A 725 -0.70 -10.18 11.57
CA GLN A 725 0.55 -10.83 11.99
C GLN A 725 0.43 -11.79 13.20
N THR A 726 -0.77 -12.32 13.50
CA THR A 726 -1.02 -13.22 14.63
C THR A 726 -1.88 -14.40 14.19
N GLN A 727 -1.27 -15.59 14.05
CA GLN A 727 -1.93 -16.79 13.52
C GLN A 727 -2.15 -17.85 14.61
N THR A 728 -3.33 -18.45 14.57
CA THR A 728 -3.71 -19.65 15.34
C THR A 728 -4.25 -20.71 14.39
N PRO A 729 -4.14 -22.02 14.70
CA PRO A 729 -4.68 -23.06 13.83
C PRO A 729 -6.20 -22.91 13.71
N ALA A 730 -6.70 -22.79 12.49
CA ALA A 730 -8.10 -22.95 12.19
C ALA A 730 -8.53 -24.40 12.50
N THR A 731 -9.70 -24.55 13.12
CA THR A 731 -10.32 -25.86 13.36
C THR A 731 -11.74 -25.89 12.80
N TRP A 732 -12.30 -27.08 12.58
CA TRP A 732 -13.64 -27.22 11.98
C TRP A 732 -14.54 -28.08 12.88
N PRO A 733 -15.85 -27.76 12.98
CA PRO A 733 -16.80 -28.57 13.72
C PRO A 733 -17.02 -29.93 13.03
N ALA A 734 -17.56 -30.89 13.79
CA ALA A 734 -18.01 -32.18 13.25
C ALA A 734 -19.34 -32.03 12.47
N ASP A 735 -19.29 -31.33 11.34
CA ASP A 735 -20.44 -31.02 10.49
C ASP A 735 -20.39 -31.79 9.15
N PRO A 736 -21.53 -32.30 8.61
CA PRO A 736 -21.56 -32.98 7.33
C PRO A 736 -20.98 -32.17 6.15
N VAL A 737 -21.05 -30.84 6.16
CA VAL A 737 -20.47 -29.97 5.12
C VAL A 737 -18.95 -30.12 5.04
N VAL A 738 -18.26 -30.23 6.19
CA VAL A 738 -16.81 -30.43 6.26
C VAL A 738 -16.42 -31.77 5.63
N ALA A 739 -17.20 -32.83 5.89
CA ALA A 739 -17.01 -34.13 5.26
C ALA A 739 -17.28 -34.10 3.75
N ARG A 740 -18.29 -33.32 3.29
CA ARG A 740 -18.55 -33.12 1.85
C ARG A 740 -17.43 -32.37 1.14
N ALA A 741 -16.80 -31.38 1.79
CA ALA A 741 -15.63 -30.68 1.26
C ALA A 741 -14.48 -31.65 0.92
N PHE A 742 -14.16 -32.58 1.84
CA PHE A 742 -13.16 -33.63 1.58
C PHE A 742 -13.61 -34.61 0.48
N ILE A 743 -14.89 -34.96 0.38
CA ILE A 743 -15.39 -35.81 -0.71
C ILE A 743 -15.23 -35.12 -2.07
N ASP A 744 -15.52 -33.81 -2.16
CA ASP A 744 -15.37 -33.04 -3.40
C ASP A 744 -13.90 -32.93 -3.82
N GLN A 745 -12.99 -32.71 -2.85
CA GLN A 745 -11.54 -32.75 -3.08
C GLN A 745 -11.07 -34.12 -3.60
N LEU A 746 -11.46 -35.21 -2.94
CA LEU A 746 -11.05 -36.56 -3.32
C LEU A 746 -11.65 -37.01 -4.66
N LYS A 747 -12.88 -36.57 -4.99
CA LYS A 747 -13.47 -36.77 -6.33
C LYS A 747 -12.69 -36.03 -7.41
N ARG A 748 -12.33 -34.76 -7.17
CA ARG A 748 -11.54 -33.93 -8.08
C ARG A 748 -10.13 -34.49 -8.32
N ALA A 749 -9.58 -35.22 -7.33
CA ALA A 749 -8.30 -35.92 -7.42
C ALA A 749 -8.41 -37.38 -7.94
N ASP A 750 -9.60 -37.86 -8.34
CA ASP A 750 -9.89 -39.26 -8.72
C ASP A 750 -9.42 -40.30 -7.68
N ALA A 751 -9.44 -39.90 -6.39
CA ALA A 751 -8.87 -40.64 -5.27
C ALA A 751 -9.91 -41.39 -4.41
N LEU A 752 -11.19 -41.39 -4.81
CA LEU A 752 -12.30 -41.96 -4.01
C LEU A 752 -13.11 -43.02 -4.75
N ALA A 753 -12.95 -44.28 -4.34
CA ALA A 753 -13.86 -45.35 -4.72
C ALA A 753 -15.14 -45.33 -3.86
N ASN A 754 -16.30 -45.60 -4.45
CA ASN A 754 -17.61 -45.76 -3.79
C ASN A 754 -18.11 -44.53 -2.98
N ALA A 755 -18.01 -43.33 -3.56
CA ALA A 755 -18.47 -42.08 -2.93
C ALA A 755 -19.95 -42.11 -2.48
N ASP A 756 -20.83 -42.79 -3.22
CA ASP A 756 -22.28 -42.76 -3.03
C ASP A 756 -22.73 -43.24 -1.64
N ALA A 757 -22.06 -44.25 -1.08
CA ALA A 757 -22.36 -44.77 0.25
C ALA A 757 -22.04 -43.76 1.36
N ILE A 758 -20.98 -42.97 1.18
CA ILE A 758 -20.58 -41.92 2.12
C ILE A 758 -21.54 -40.74 2.00
N VAL A 759 -21.88 -40.31 0.78
CA VAL A 759 -22.86 -39.25 0.53
C VAL A 759 -24.22 -39.59 1.16
N ALA A 760 -24.73 -40.80 0.94
CA ALA A 760 -26.00 -41.24 1.54
C ALA A 760 -25.98 -41.27 3.08
N ALA A 761 -24.83 -41.59 3.70
CA ALA A 761 -24.66 -41.50 5.15
C ALA A 761 -24.67 -40.05 5.64
N LEU A 762 -24.02 -39.13 4.92
CA LEU A 762 -24.00 -37.69 5.24
C LEU A 762 -25.37 -37.04 5.04
N ASP A 763 -26.14 -37.45 4.02
CA ASP A 763 -27.52 -36.98 3.80
C ASP A 763 -28.42 -37.37 4.98
N LYS A 764 -28.26 -38.60 5.49
CA LYS A 764 -28.97 -39.07 6.69
C LYS A 764 -28.55 -38.31 7.96
N ALA A 765 -27.25 -38.01 8.11
CA ALA A 765 -26.74 -37.25 9.24
C ALA A 765 -27.29 -35.81 9.24
N ASP A 766 -27.22 -35.13 8.10
CA ASP A 766 -27.74 -33.77 7.90
C ASP A 766 -29.27 -33.69 8.13
N ALA A 767 -30.04 -34.65 7.61
CA ALA A 767 -31.46 -34.77 7.89
C ALA A 767 -31.77 -34.98 9.39
N THR A 768 -30.92 -35.73 10.10
CA THR A 768 -31.05 -35.95 11.55
C THR A 768 -30.78 -34.67 12.32
N LEU A 769 -29.67 -33.97 12.03
CA LEU A 769 -29.32 -32.68 12.64
C LEU A 769 -30.42 -31.63 12.43
N LYS A 770 -30.90 -31.47 11.19
CA LYS A 770 -31.98 -30.54 10.83
C LYS A 770 -33.32 -30.84 11.52
N SER A 771 -33.57 -32.10 11.86
CA SER A 771 -34.80 -32.50 12.58
C SER A 771 -34.77 -32.21 14.09
N GLY A 772 -33.61 -31.86 14.66
CA GLY A 772 -33.42 -31.71 16.10
C GLY A 772 -33.57 -33.02 16.90
N ALA A 773 -33.69 -34.15 16.23
CA ALA A 773 -33.80 -35.46 16.87
C ALA A 773 -32.45 -35.87 17.46
N LYS A 774 -32.31 -35.73 18.79
CA LYS A 774 -31.26 -36.41 19.54
C LYS A 774 -31.36 -37.91 19.26
N SER A 775 -30.26 -38.52 18.85
CA SER A 775 -30.22 -39.96 18.66
C SER A 775 -30.25 -40.66 20.03
N ALA A 776 -30.66 -41.93 20.05
CA ALA A 776 -30.54 -42.74 21.26
C ALA A 776 -29.07 -43.02 21.68
N ALA A 777 -28.09 -42.66 20.83
CA ALA A 777 -26.66 -42.75 21.14
C ALA A 777 -26.12 -41.52 21.89
N ASP A 778 -26.81 -40.36 21.85
CA ASP A 778 -26.41 -39.15 22.59
C ASP A 778 -26.77 -39.20 24.09
N ALA A 779 -27.13 -40.40 24.59
CA ALA A 779 -27.58 -40.68 25.95
C ALA A 779 -26.87 -41.89 26.58
N ALA A 780 -25.75 -42.34 25.99
CA ALA A 780 -24.97 -43.52 26.40
C ALA A 780 -23.50 -43.14 26.70
#